data_AF-I3X999-F1
#
_entry.id   AF-I3X999-F1
#
_cell.length_a   1.000
_cell.length_b   1.000
_cell.length_c   1.000
_cell.angle_alpha   90.00
_cell.angle_beta   90.00
_cell.angle_gamma   90.00
#
_symmetry.space_group_name_H-M   'P 1'
#
loop_
_entity.id
_entity.type
_entity.pdbx_description
1 polymer ?
#
loop_
_entity_poly.entity_id
_entity_poly.type
_entity_poly.pdbx_seq_one_letter_code
_entity_poly.pdbx_strand_id
1 'polypeptide(L)'
;MDAKAEALARAKKAIVNLQRQMTERILKVAAEVDNLMEHLTPRETVHFLQAACGLSASDASTYCKFSTRLDGVGETLRASRTQFPLVKALVSADAETRKEALWKMRAGARVEVRDVAAIKIRLREEKLLPEQVLAQSRMRRVVAAAGRRASKAAAGLDGRMTAFIRLAEDCRSGMDRMEVESESLASERVKAEATTLLPLFEAAFGSSHRSVRDLVASSTSPEERRIGLVHHSLRKFAEGRFGRHGGYALDSSRAGARQTNIIECLRAVTSAPRSWIVRPWIKQHGPLVELPDRRLSFVELCAGSGGMALGLEAAGFEPAALVEIDKNAAATLRLNRPGWNVIQQDVRTVDFKPFRSQRIDLLVGGLPCQPYSEDGKGLGKDDPRDLLMQGARAVEEMRPWACMFENVAGLQHSKHADHLGAFLSALKKAGYVVDLFRMNTEDYGVAQERERLLIVGMRGESMSGFRMPPSFPQWRTNLGDAIGDLMAANGWEGAQEWSRARREQIVKKDGALLRGVLASTIVGRKGGSREKERLRWALKGLSIDGVADEAPTRADADAAGEGFLPRLTLRMRARLQGFPDSWQFVGGKDSAARQIGNAVPPVIAQAMGLAIHAALDEVVFDYARMLLRPHQAERVEAPRTAMEAPLLSPVGLVGEDRHPTVTFAEA
;
A
#
# COMPACT_ATOMS: atom_id res chain seq x y z
N MET A 1 3.95 1.78 -52.99
CA MET A 1 2.86 1.52 -52.01
C MET A 1 2.97 2.56 -50.91
N ASP A 2 1.84 3.10 -50.45
CA ASP A 2 1.80 4.14 -49.42
C ASP A 2 2.21 3.56 -48.05
N ALA A 3 3.39 3.95 -47.56
CA ALA A 3 3.93 3.49 -46.27
C ALA A 3 2.97 3.77 -45.09
N LYS A 4 2.14 4.82 -45.20
CA LYS A 4 1.10 5.13 -44.22
C LYS A 4 -0.02 4.10 -44.27
N ALA A 5 -0.49 3.72 -45.47
CA ALA A 5 -1.51 2.69 -45.63
C ALA A 5 -1.06 1.33 -45.09
N GLU A 6 0.20 0.95 -45.33
CA GLU A 6 0.79 -0.28 -44.76
C GLU A 6 0.89 -0.23 -43.23
N ALA A 7 1.35 0.90 -42.66
CA ALA A 7 1.41 1.09 -41.22
C ALA A 7 0.02 1.00 -40.57
N LEU A 8 -1.00 1.64 -41.16
CA LEU A 8 -2.39 1.59 -40.70
C LEU A 8 -2.98 0.17 -40.81
N ALA A 9 -2.69 -0.56 -41.89
CA ALA A 9 -3.15 -1.93 -42.06
C ALA A 9 -2.51 -2.88 -41.02
N ARG A 10 -1.20 -2.75 -40.78
CA ARG A 10 -0.49 -3.49 -39.72
C ARG A 10 -1.04 -3.18 -38.34
N ALA A 11 -1.20 -1.90 -38.01
CA ALA A 11 -1.76 -1.46 -36.74
C ALA A 11 -3.20 -1.98 -36.53
N LYS A 12 -4.06 -1.87 -37.53
CA LYS A 12 -5.43 -2.41 -37.50
C LYS A 12 -5.42 -3.91 -37.21
N LYS A 13 -4.62 -4.69 -37.94
CA LYS A 13 -4.52 -6.15 -37.74
C LYS A 13 -4.05 -6.49 -36.33
N ALA A 14 -3.02 -5.80 -35.83
CA ALA A 14 -2.49 -6.01 -34.48
C ALA A 14 -3.54 -5.68 -33.40
N ILE A 15 -4.20 -4.52 -33.49
CA ILE A 15 -5.21 -4.08 -32.52
C ILE A 15 -6.40 -5.03 -32.50
N VAL A 16 -6.90 -5.46 -33.67
CA VAL A 16 -8.02 -6.41 -33.76
C VAL A 16 -7.65 -7.75 -33.13
N ASN A 17 -6.42 -8.22 -33.33
CA ASN A 17 -5.94 -9.47 -32.74
C ASN A 17 -5.83 -9.36 -31.20
N LEU A 18 -5.28 -8.26 -30.69
CA LEU A 18 -5.21 -8.00 -29.25
C LEU A 18 -6.61 -7.93 -28.62
N GLN A 19 -7.56 -7.28 -29.27
CA GLN A 19 -8.95 -7.23 -28.81
C GLN A 19 -9.60 -8.62 -28.71
N ARG A 20 -9.34 -9.50 -29.69
CA ARG A 20 -9.80 -10.88 -29.65
C ARG A 20 -9.18 -11.64 -28.48
N GLN A 21 -7.86 -11.50 -28.28
CA GLN A 21 -7.16 -12.13 -27.16
C GLN A 21 -7.67 -11.63 -25.80
N MET A 22 -7.96 -10.33 -25.65
CA MET A 22 -8.55 -9.79 -24.43
C MET A 22 -9.93 -10.40 -24.16
N THR A 23 -10.78 -10.52 -25.17
CA THR A 23 -12.11 -11.15 -25.05
C THR A 23 -11.99 -12.61 -24.62
N GLU A 24 -11.08 -13.37 -25.25
CA GLU A 24 -10.82 -14.76 -24.86
C GLU A 24 -10.32 -14.89 -23.42
N ARG A 25 -9.43 -13.99 -22.98
CA ARG A 25 -8.96 -13.98 -21.58
C ARG A 25 -10.10 -13.70 -20.61
N ILE A 26 -11.02 -12.80 -20.94
CA ILE A 26 -12.22 -12.55 -20.11
C ILE A 26 -13.06 -13.82 -19.97
N LEU A 27 -13.32 -14.52 -21.08
CA LEU A 27 -14.10 -15.77 -21.06
C LEU A 27 -13.39 -16.88 -20.27
N LYS A 28 -12.07 -17.00 -20.41
CA LYS A 28 -11.27 -17.95 -19.62
C LYS A 28 -11.32 -17.65 -18.13
N VAL A 29 -11.17 -16.38 -17.73
CA VAL A 29 -11.31 -15.99 -16.32
C VAL A 29 -12.70 -16.30 -15.80
N ALA A 30 -13.76 -16.05 -16.58
CA ALA A 30 -15.12 -16.40 -16.19
C ALA A 30 -15.28 -17.91 -15.96
N ALA A 31 -14.76 -18.75 -16.87
CA ALA A 31 -14.80 -20.21 -16.72
C ALA A 31 -14.03 -20.69 -15.48
N GLU A 32 -12.84 -20.13 -15.20
CA GLU A 32 -12.09 -20.45 -13.98
C GLU A 32 -12.84 -20.05 -12.70
N VAL A 33 -13.53 -18.91 -12.73
CA VAL A 33 -14.37 -18.48 -11.59
C VAL A 33 -15.58 -19.39 -11.41
N ASP A 34 -16.19 -19.85 -12.50
CA ASP A 34 -17.30 -20.82 -12.44
C ASP A 34 -16.85 -22.15 -11.84
N ASN A 35 -15.68 -22.68 -12.25
CA ASN A 35 -15.08 -23.86 -11.64
C ASN A 35 -14.84 -23.67 -10.13
N LEU A 36 -14.34 -22.49 -9.74
CA LEU A 36 -14.10 -22.17 -8.33
C LEU A 36 -15.41 -22.13 -7.51
N MET A 37 -16.52 -21.72 -8.14
CA MET A 37 -17.85 -21.68 -7.50
C MET A 37 -18.47 -23.07 -7.29
N GLU A 38 -17.89 -24.14 -7.83
CA GLU A 38 -18.26 -25.52 -7.47
C GLU A 38 -17.80 -25.89 -6.06
N HIS A 39 -16.76 -25.22 -5.55
CA HIS A 39 -16.14 -25.52 -4.26
C HIS A 39 -16.35 -24.44 -3.19
N LEU A 40 -16.63 -23.20 -3.62
CA LEU A 40 -16.77 -22.04 -2.73
C LEU A 40 -18.14 -21.37 -2.92
N THR A 41 -18.68 -20.82 -1.83
CA THR A 41 -19.88 -19.98 -1.94
C THR A 41 -19.56 -18.69 -2.71
N PRO A 42 -20.54 -18.04 -3.36
CA PRO A 42 -20.30 -16.79 -4.11
C PRO A 42 -19.60 -15.70 -3.28
N ARG A 43 -19.84 -15.66 -1.96
CA ARG A 43 -19.22 -14.70 -1.06
C ARG A 43 -17.75 -15.03 -0.79
N GLU A 44 -17.42 -16.31 -0.61
CA GLU A 44 -16.05 -16.78 -0.44
C GLU A 44 -15.26 -16.61 -1.74
N THR A 45 -15.84 -16.93 -2.89
CA THR A 45 -15.24 -16.70 -4.21
C THR A 45 -14.88 -15.24 -4.41
N VAL A 46 -15.80 -14.30 -4.11
CA VAL A 46 -15.49 -12.86 -4.21
C VAL A 46 -14.31 -12.49 -3.31
N HIS A 47 -14.31 -12.92 -2.04
CA HIS A 47 -13.19 -12.62 -1.14
C HIS A 47 -11.87 -13.20 -1.61
N PHE A 48 -11.85 -14.45 -2.10
CA PHE A 48 -10.68 -15.10 -2.66
C PHE A 48 -10.14 -14.31 -3.86
N LEU A 49 -11.01 -13.96 -4.81
CA LEU A 49 -10.63 -13.20 -6.00
C LEU A 49 -10.07 -11.81 -5.66
N GLN A 50 -10.57 -11.18 -4.60
CA GLN A 50 -9.99 -9.92 -4.10
C GLN A 50 -8.61 -10.13 -3.47
N ALA A 51 -8.51 -11.06 -2.52
CA ALA A 51 -7.32 -11.24 -1.70
C ALA A 51 -6.14 -11.85 -2.48
N ALA A 52 -6.42 -12.89 -3.27
CA ALA A 52 -5.40 -13.67 -3.97
C ALA A 52 -5.21 -13.24 -5.43
N CYS A 53 -6.26 -12.79 -6.11
CA CYS A 53 -6.19 -12.43 -7.53
C CYS A 53 -6.15 -10.92 -7.80
N GLY A 54 -6.29 -10.07 -6.76
CA GLY A 54 -6.22 -8.61 -6.88
C GLY A 54 -7.39 -7.98 -7.65
N LEU A 55 -8.52 -8.69 -7.80
CA LEU A 55 -9.72 -8.14 -8.44
C LEU A 55 -10.43 -7.16 -7.50
N SER A 56 -11.07 -6.13 -8.07
CA SER A 56 -11.97 -5.29 -7.26
C SER A 56 -13.20 -6.11 -6.84
N ALA A 57 -13.83 -5.76 -5.71
CA ALA A 57 -15.05 -6.43 -5.24
C ALA A 57 -16.15 -6.46 -6.33
N SER A 58 -16.23 -5.38 -7.11
CA SER A 58 -17.21 -5.22 -8.17
C SER A 58 -16.92 -6.14 -9.36
N ASP A 59 -15.65 -6.26 -9.77
CA ASP A 59 -15.27 -7.10 -10.90
C ASP A 59 -15.34 -8.58 -10.55
N ALA A 60 -14.89 -8.95 -9.34
CA ALA A 60 -15.06 -10.29 -8.79
C ALA A 60 -16.54 -10.70 -8.76
N SER A 61 -17.44 -9.81 -8.30
CA SER A 61 -18.87 -10.08 -8.34
C SER A 61 -19.42 -10.20 -9.77
N THR A 62 -18.85 -9.50 -10.76
CA THR A 62 -19.25 -9.65 -12.17
C THR A 62 -18.90 -11.04 -12.68
N TYR A 63 -17.69 -11.52 -12.43
CA TYR A 63 -17.28 -12.87 -12.83
C TYR A 63 -18.12 -13.95 -12.15
N CYS A 64 -18.41 -13.83 -10.85
CA CYS A 64 -19.26 -14.80 -10.14
C CYS A 64 -20.71 -14.86 -10.65
N LYS A 65 -21.15 -13.83 -11.38
CA LYS A 65 -22.49 -13.77 -11.98
C LYS A 65 -22.44 -14.03 -13.49
N PHE A 66 -21.27 -14.28 -14.06
CA PHE A 66 -21.08 -14.33 -15.49
C PHE A 66 -21.83 -15.51 -16.10
N SER A 67 -21.55 -16.75 -15.69
CA SER A 67 -22.28 -17.94 -16.16
C SER A 67 -23.79 -17.77 -16.04
N THR A 68 -24.27 -17.46 -14.85
CA THR A 68 -25.72 -17.36 -14.59
C THR A 68 -26.45 -16.28 -15.42
N ARG A 69 -25.74 -15.23 -15.86
CA ARG A 69 -26.35 -14.09 -16.59
C ARG A 69 -26.06 -14.09 -18.09
N LEU A 70 -24.94 -14.68 -18.49
CA LEU A 70 -24.37 -14.65 -19.84
C LEU A 70 -24.08 -16.06 -20.36
N ASP A 71 -24.80 -17.07 -19.88
CA ASP A 71 -24.71 -18.42 -20.40
C ASP A 71 -24.97 -18.48 -21.91
N GLY A 72 -24.20 -19.29 -22.62
CA GLY A 72 -24.32 -19.49 -24.06
C GLY A 72 -24.05 -18.26 -24.95
N VAL A 73 -23.62 -17.11 -24.41
CA VAL A 73 -23.32 -15.90 -25.22
C VAL A 73 -21.85 -15.74 -25.60
N GLY A 74 -20.99 -16.70 -25.25
CA GLY A 74 -19.55 -16.63 -25.50
C GLY A 74 -19.19 -16.30 -26.95
N GLU A 75 -19.86 -16.92 -27.92
CA GLU A 75 -19.65 -16.63 -29.35
C GLU A 75 -20.05 -15.21 -29.74
N THR A 76 -21.17 -14.70 -29.20
CA THR A 76 -21.59 -13.31 -29.43
C THR A 76 -20.53 -12.34 -28.88
N LEU A 77 -20.01 -12.61 -27.68
CA LEU A 77 -18.98 -11.77 -27.07
C LEU A 77 -17.68 -11.79 -27.89
N ARG A 78 -17.26 -12.97 -28.39
CA ARG A 78 -16.10 -13.14 -29.29
C ARG A 78 -16.26 -12.38 -30.60
N ALA A 79 -17.41 -12.54 -31.26
CA ALA A 79 -17.70 -11.88 -32.54
C ALA A 79 -17.68 -10.35 -32.40
N SER A 80 -18.27 -9.82 -31.32
CA SER A 80 -18.27 -8.39 -31.03
C SER A 80 -16.96 -7.87 -30.40
N ARG A 81 -15.97 -8.73 -30.12
CA ARG A 81 -14.70 -8.37 -29.44
C ARG A 81 -14.93 -7.59 -28.13
N THR A 82 -15.84 -8.11 -27.33
CA THR A 82 -16.42 -7.40 -26.19
C THR A 82 -15.40 -7.15 -25.09
N GLN A 83 -15.27 -5.89 -24.68
CA GLN A 83 -14.40 -5.49 -23.58
C GLN A 83 -15.09 -5.68 -22.23
N PHE A 84 -14.30 -5.87 -21.16
CA PHE A 84 -14.81 -6.17 -19.83
C PHE A 84 -15.83 -5.15 -19.27
N PRO A 85 -15.70 -3.81 -19.49
CA PRO A 85 -16.71 -2.86 -19.04
C PRO A 85 -18.11 -3.13 -19.63
N LEU A 86 -18.20 -3.58 -20.88
CA LEU A 86 -19.47 -3.95 -21.49
C LEU A 86 -20.01 -5.26 -20.92
N VAL A 87 -19.15 -6.27 -20.71
CA VAL A 87 -19.53 -7.50 -20.01
C VAL A 87 -20.16 -7.17 -18.66
N LYS A 88 -19.50 -6.31 -17.87
CA LYS A 88 -19.97 -5.85 -16.57
C LYS A 88 -21.33 -5.15 -16.65
N ALA A 89 -21.52 -4.29 -17.65
CA ALA A 89 -22.81 -3.64 -17.89
C ALA A 89 -23.92 -4.65 -18.22
N LEU A 90 -23.64 -5.65 -19.06
CA LEU A 90 -24.59 -6.70 -19.44
C LEU A 90 -24.96 -7.60 -18.25
N VAL A 91 -23.98 -8.03 -17.45
CA VAL A 91 -24.21 -8.83 -16.23
C VAL A 91 -25.07 -8.06 -15.22
N SER A 92 -24.84 -6.76 -15.09
CA SER A 92 -25.54 -5.89 -14.13
C SER A 92 -26.93 -5.46 -14.60
N ALA A 93 -27.25 -5.59 -15.89
CA ALA A 93 -28.53 -5.22 -16.45
C ALA A 93 -29.66 -6.18 -16.01
N ASP A 94 -30.90 -5.69 -15.99
CA ASP A 94 -32.09 -6.55 -15.91
C ASP A 94 -32.22 -7.44 -17.16
N ALA A 95 -33.07 -8.47 -17.08
CA ALA A 95 -33.18 -9.51 -18.10
C ALA A 95 -33.59 -8.95 -19.47
N GLU A 96 -34.58 -8.04 -19.51
CA GLU A 96 -35.08 -7.40 -20.72
C GLU A 96 -34.00 -6.56 -21.40
N THR A 97 -33.35 -5.68 -20.63
CA THR A 97 -32.25 -4.84 -21.13
C THR A 97 -31.10 -5.68 -21.68
N ARG A 98 -30.68 -6.73 -20.96
CA ARG A 98 -29.62 -7.63 -21.40
C ARG A 98 -29.99 -8.37 -22.68
N LYS A 99 -31.22 -8.88 -22.78
CA LYS A 99 -31.72 -9.61 -23.95
C LYS A 99 -31.68 -8.74 -25.21
N GLU A 100 -32.14 -7.50 -25.13
CA GLU A 100 -32.11 -6.59 -26.28
C GLU A 100 -30.67 -6.18 -26.67
N ALA A 101 -29.82 -5.87 -25.69
CA ALA A 101 -28.43 -5.53 -25.96
C ALA A 101 -27.69 -6.68 -26.67
N LEU A 102 -27.88 -7.91 -26.20
CA LEU A 102 -27.30 -9.11 -26.83
C LEU A 102 -27.89 -9.37 -28.22
N TRP A 103 -29.18 -9.13 -28.42
CA TRP A 103 -29.81 -9.25 -29.75
C TRP A 103 -29.16 -8.27 -30.75
N LYS A 104 -28.97 -7.01 -30.36
CA LYS A 104 -28.26 -6.02 -31.18
C LYS A 104 -26.84 -6.44 -31.51
N MET A 105 -26.11 -6.99 -30.53
CA MET A 105 -24.76 -7.51 -30.74
C MET A 105 -24.74 -8.67 -31.74
N ARG A 106 -25.69 -9.62 -31.64
CA ARG A 106 -25.83 -10.75 -32.58
C ARG A 106 -26.18 -10.27 -33.99
N ALA A 107 -26.95 -9.20 -34.12
CA ALA A 107 -27.24 -8.54 -35.38
C ALA A 107 -26.04 -7.75 -35.96
N GLY A 108 -24.88 -7.77 -35.30
CA GLY A 108 -23.66 -7.09 -35.75
C GLY A 108 -23.56 -5.62 -35.36
N ALA A 109 -24.52 -5.09 -34.58
CA ALA A 109 -24.45 -3.72 -34.10
C ALA A 109 -23.32 -3.57 -33.06
N ARG A 110 -22.58 -2.46 -33.16
CA ARG A 110 -21.61 -2.09 -32.13
C ARG A 110 -22.37 -1.52 -30.93
N VAL A 111 -22.35 -2.26 -29.82
CA VAL A 111 -22.97 -1.86 -28.56
C VAL A 111 -21.89 -1.41 -27.58
N GLU A 112 -22.10 -0.28 -26.93
CA GLU A 112 -21.26 0.28 -25.87
C GLU A 112 -22.02 0.33 -24.54
N VAL A 113 -21.30 0.61 -23.43
CA VAL A 113 -21.90 0.67 -22.08
C VAL A 113 -23.05 1.69 -22.01
N ARG A 114 -22.92 2.84 -22.69
CA ARG A 114 -23.96 3.87 -22.77
C ARG A 114 -25.24 3.37 -23.45
N ASP A 115 -25.13 2.45 -24.41
CA ASP A 115 -26.27 1.92 -25.13
C ASP A 115 -27.07 0.97 -24.23
N VAL A 116 -26.40 0.17 -23.40
CA VAL A 116 -27.06 -0.67 -22.38
C VAL A 116 -27.86 0.20 -21.41
N ALA A 117 -27.30 1.34 -20.99
CA ALA A 117 -28.01 2.29 -20.13
C ALA A 117 -29.20 2.94 -20.84
N ALA A 118 -29.04 3.33 -22.11
CA ALA A 118 -30.12 3.90 -22.92
C ALA A 118 -31.27 2.92 -23.15
N ILE A 119 -30.96 1.65 -23.47
CA ILE A 119 -31.95 0.57 -23.61
C ILE A 119 -32.74 0.42 -22.31
N LYS A 120 -32.07 0.37 -21.16
CA LYS A 120 -32.72 0.26 -19.85
C LYS A 120 -33.70 1.40 -19.58
N ILE A 121 -33.29 2.63 -19.87
CA ILE A 121 -34.12 3.82 -19.68
C ILE A 121 -35.34 3.74 -20.61
N ARG A 122 -35.14 3.41 -21.89
CA ARG A 122 -36.21 3.32 -22.88
C ARG A 122 -37.22 2.23 -22.53
N LEU A 123 -36.77 1.00 -22.21
CA LEU A 123 -37.65 -0.11 -21.80
C LEU A 123 -38.45 0.20 -20.52
N ARG A 124 -37.91 1.04 -19.63
CA ARG A 124 -38.64 1.53 -18.46
C ARG A 124 -39.69 2.57 -18.83
N GLU A 125 -39.39 3.44 -19.78
CA GLU A 125 -40.27 4.49 -20.27
C GLU A 125 -41.40 3.93 -21.14
N GLU A 126 -41.17 2.86 -21.90
CA GLU A 126 -42.19 2.13 -22.68
C GLU A 126 -43.28 1.48 -21.80
N LYS A 127 -43.00 1.25 -20.51
CA LYS A 127 -43.98 0.73 -19.53
C LYS A 127 -44.86 1.81 -18.90
N LEU A 128 -44.63 3.07 -19.23
CA LEU A 128 -45.35 4.22 -18.68
C LEU A 128 -46.31 4.79 -19.73
N LEU A 129 -47.45 5.29 -19.27
CA LEU A 129 -48.35 6.07 -20.13
C LEU A 129 -47.64 7.37 -20.60
N PRO A 130 -47.93 7.90 -21.80
CA PRO A 130 -47.26 9.10 -22.33
C PRO A 130 -47.26 10.29 -21.36
N GLU A 131 -48.35 10.48 -20.62
CA GLU A 131 -48.51 11.51 -19.59
C GLU A 131 -47.53 11.34 -18.42
N GLN A 132 -47.26 10.10 -18.01
CA GLN A 132 -46.33 9.75 -16.94
C GLN A 132 -44.87 9.96 -17.35
N VAL A 133 -44.53 9.69 -18.62
CA VAL A 133 -43.20 9.98 -19.18
C VAL A 133 -42.93 11.49 -19.21
N LEU A 134 -43.92 12.27 -19.66
CA LEU A 134 -43.87 13.74 -19.64
C LEU A 134 -43.72 14.29 -18.22
N ALA A 135 -44.50 13.77 -17.26
CA ALA A 135 -44.41 14.15 -15.85
C ALA A 135 -43.05 13.82 -15.23
N GLN A 136 -42.51 12.62 -15.49
CA GLN A 136 -41.18 12.23 -15.02
C GLN A 136 -40.07 13.05 -15.68
N SER A 137 -40.18 13.37 -16.97
CA SER A 137 -39.20 14.22 -17.66
C SER A 137 -39.20 15.65 -17.11
N ARG A 138 -40.38 16.23 -16.85
CA ARG A 138 -40.52 17.52 -16.15
C ARG A 138 -39.87 17.46 -14.77
N MET A 139 -40.19 16.44 -13.98
CA MET A 139 -39.62 16.26 -12.64
C MET A 139 -38.09 16.07 -12.68
N ARG A 140 -37.55 15.28 -13.62
CA ARG A 140 -36.09 15.10 -13.80
C ARG A 140 -35.40 16.43 -14.10
N ARG A 141 -36.00 17.30 -14.93
CA ARG A 141 -35.46 18.63 -15.20
C ARG A 141 -35.46 19.52 -13.95
N VAL A 142 -36.53 19.46 -13.16
CA VAL A 142 -36.64 20.19 -11.88
C VAL A 142 -35.59 19.69 -10.89
N VAL A 143 -35.46 18.38 -10.69
CA VAL A 143 -34.45 17.77 -9.80
C VAL A 143 -33.03 18.09 -10.26
N ALA A 144 -32.75 18.01 -11.56
CA ALA A 144 -31.44 18.37 -12.11
C ALA A 144 -31.13 19.87 -11.93
N ALA A 145 -32.13 20.75 -12.06
CA ALA A 145 -31.97 22.17 -11.78
C ALA A 145 -31.73 22.43 -10.28
N ALA A 146 -32.45 21.75 -9.40
CA ALA A 146 -32.26 21.81 -7.95
C ALA A 146 -30.84 21.32 -7.56
N GLY A 147 -30.40 20.19 -8.11
CA GLY A 147 -29.05 19.65 -7.87
C GLY A 147 -27.93 20.59 -8.35
N ARG A 148 -28.07 21.20 -9.53
CA ARG A 148 -27.12 22.22 -10.01
C ARG A 148 -27.07 23.44 -9.09
N ARG A 149 -28.22 23.90 -8.59
CA ARG A 149 -28.32 25.02 -7.66
C ARG A 149 -27.65 24.70 -6.32
N ALA A 150 -27.94 23.53 -5.75
CA ALA A 150 -27.33 23.05 -4.51
C ALA A 150 -25.80 22.89 -4.65
N SER A 151 -25.33 22.31 -5.77
CA SER A 151 -23.91 22.18 -6.06
C SER A 151 -23.20 23.53 -6.19
N LYS A 152 -23.82 24.50 -6.89
CA LYS A 152 -23.29 25.87 -6.99
C LYS A 152 -23.24 26.58 -5.63
N ALA A 153 -24.25 26.37 -4.78
CA ALA A 153 -24.28 26.90 -3.42
C ALA A 153 -23.20 26.28 -2.53
N ALA A 154 -23.03 24.95 -2.59
CA ALA A 154 -22.00 24.23 -1.84
C ALA A 154 -20.57 24.66 -2.23
N ALA A 155 -20.30 24.84 -3.53
CA ALA A 155 -19.01 25.32 -4.01
C ALA A 155 -18.64 26.73 -3.49
N GLY A 156 -19.64 27.60 -3.30
CA GLY A 156 -19.43 28.92 -2.70
C GLY A 156 -19.26 28.91 -1.18
N LEU A 157 -19.67 27.83 -0.51
CA LEU A 157 -19.65 27.71 0.94
C LEU A 157 -18.27 27.30 1.48
N ASP A 158 -17.55 26.41 0.78
CA ASP A 158 -16.30 25.81 1.27
C ASP A 158 -15.23 26.85 1.68
N GLY A 159 -14.96 27.82 0.81
CA GLY A 159 -13.99 28.88 1.09
C GLY A 159 -14.39 29.78 2.27
N ARG A 160 -15.69 30.12 2.37
CA ARG A 160 -16.20 30.96 3.46
C ARG A 160 -16.23 30.22 4.79
N MET A 161 -16.61 28.94 4.78
CA MET A 161 -16.60 28.09 5.96
C MET A 161 -15.18 27.87 6.48
N THR A 162 -14.20 27.70 5.59
CA THR A 162 -12.78 27.62 5.95
C THR A 162 -12.28 28.88 6.64
N ALA A 163 -12.65 30.06 6.12
CA ALA A 163 -12.32 31.34 6.75
C ALA A 163 -13.00 31.49 8.12
N PHE A 164 -14.27 31.08 8.24
CA PHE A 164 -15.02 31.11 9.48
C PHE A 164 -14.45 30.19 10.57
N ILE A 165 -14.04 28.98 10.20
CA ILE A 165 -13.39 28.04 11.13
C ILE A 165 -12.13 28.68 11.75
N ARG A 166 -11.29 29.33 10.94
CA ARG A 166 -10.12 30.07 11.43
C ARG A 166 -10.52 31.19 12.39
N LEU A 167 -11.52 31.99 12.02
CA LEU A 167 -12.04 33.07 12.87
C LEU A 167 -12.52 32.54 14.23
N ALA A 168 -13.24 31.41 14.24
CA ALA A 168 -13.74 30.79 15.47
C ALA A 168 -12.60 30.21 16.33
N GLU A 169 -11.52 29.73 15.72
CA GLU A 169 -10.33 29.19 16.40
C GLU A 169 -9.45 30.29 16.99
N ASP A 170 -9.26 31.38 16.27
CA ASP A 170 -8.56 32.56 16.77
C ASP A 170 -9.31 33.14 17.97
N CYS A 171 -10.63 33.23 17.88
CA CYS A 171 -11.50 33.61 19.00
C CYS A 171 -11.32 32.68 20.21
N ARG A 172 -11.32 31.35 19.99
CA ARG A 172 -11.10 30.36 21.07
C ARG A 172 -9.72 30.48 21.70
N SER A 173 -8.68 30.68 20.90
CA SER A 173 -7.28 30.66 21.36
C SER A 173 -6.85 31.98 22.02
N GLY A 174 -7.50 33.10 21.66
CA GLY A 174 -7.25 34.43 22.23
C GLY A 174 -7.94 34.68 23.57
N MET A 175 -8.99 33.91 23.92
CA MET A 175 -9.79 34.10 25.14
C MET A 175 -9.00 34.03 26.46
N ASP A 176 -7.85 33.36 26.49
CA ASP A 176 -6.99 33.29 27.69
C ASP A 176 -6.05 34.51 27.86
N ARG A 177 -5.99 35.41 26.87
CA ARG A 177 -5.02 36.54 26.83
C ARG A 177 -5.64 37.91 26.57
N MET A 178 -6.96 38.01 26.40
CA MET A 178 -7.65 39.24 26.00
C MET A 178 -8.42 39.90 27.14
N GLU A 179 -8.46 41.24 27.14
CA GLU A 179 -9.38 42.01 27.98
C GLU A 179 -10.84 41.76 27.56
N VAL A 180 -11.77 41.85 28.52
CA VAL A 180 -13.19 41.49 28.35
C VAL A 180 -13.87 42.21 27.18
N GLU A 181 -13.54 43.47 26.92
CA GLU A 181 -14.09 44.24 25.80
C GLU A 181 -13.61 43.73 24.43
N SER A 182 -12.34 43.34 24.32
CA SER A 182 -11.77 42.79 23.10
C SER A 182 -12.32 41.37 22.80
N GLU A 183 -12.62 40.59 23.84
CA GLU A 183 -13.27 39.26 23.73
C GLU A 183 -14.70 39.38 23.18
N SER A 184 -15.46 40.38 23.64
CA SER A 184 -16.82 40.67 23.17
C SER A 184 -16.84 40.96 21.67
N LEU A 185 -15.94 41.83 21.20
CA LEU A 185 -15.76 42.16 19.78
C LEU A 185 -15.41 40.95 18.92
N ALA A 186 -14.52 40.06 19.39
CA ALA A 186 -14.17 38.84 18.67
C ALA A 186 -15.35 37.87 18.56
N SER A 187 -16.12 37.71 19.64
CA SER A 187 -17.31 36.86 19.67
C SER A 187 -18.44 37.41 18.81
N GLU A 188 -18.63 38.73 18.76
CA GLU A 188 -19.60 39.37 17.86
C GLU A 188 -19.24 39.16 16.39
N ARG A 189 -17.95 39.22 16.03
CA ARG A 189 -17.49 38.92 14.66
C ARG A 189 -17.76 37.48 14.26
N VAL A 190 -17.48 36.51 15.13
CA VAL A 190 -17.81 35.09 14.90
C VAL A 190 -19.31 34.91 14.75
N LYS A 191 -20.11 35.51 15.64
CA LYS A 191 -21.57 35.45 15.56
C LYS A 191 -22.09 36.02 14.23
N ALA A 192 -21.62 37.20 13.83
CA ALA A 192 -22.02 37.85 12.59
C ALA A 192 -21.72 36.98 11.36
N GLU A 193 -20.52 36.39 11.29
CA GLU A 193 -20.14 35.50 10.18
C GLU A 193 -20.94 34.18 10.19
N ALA A 194 -21.25 33.63 11.36
CA ALA A 194 -22.12 32.47 11.45
C ALA A 194 -23.56 32.80 10.99
N THR A 195 -24.06 33.99 11.31
CA THR A 195 -25.38 34.47 10.87
C THR A 195 -25.44 34.64 9.35
N THR A 196 -24.35 35.03 8.69
CA THR A 196 -24.30 35.11 7.21
C THR A 196 -24.14 33.73 6.56
N LEU A 197 -23.43 32.81 7.21
CA LEU A 197 -23.18 31.45 6.69
C LEU A 197 -24.37 30.50 6.81
N LEU A 198 -25.16 30.60 7.88
CA LEU A 198 -26.27 29.67 8.13
C LEU A 198 -27.28 29.62 6.98
N PRO A 199 -27.79 30.75 6.43
CA PRO A 199 -28.69 30.71 5.28
C PRO A 199 -28.06 30.12 4.01
N LEU A 200 -26.76 30.32 3.80
CA LEU A 200 -26.03 29.75 2.66
C LEU A 200 -25.88 28.23 2.79
N PHE A 201 -25.61 27.77 4.01
CA PHE A 201 -25.58 26.34 4.34
C PHE A 201 -26.97 25.72 4.11
N GLU A 202 -28.04 26.34 4.61
CA GLU A 202 -29.41 25.85 4.48
C GLU A 202 -29.88 25.83 3.01
N ALA A 203 -29.41 26.76 2.19
CA ALA A 203 -29.67 26.75 0.75
C ALA A 203 -29.00 25.56 0.02
N ALA A 204 -27.89 25.05 0.54
CA ALA A 204 -27.15 23.93 -0.03
C ALA A 204 -27.62 22.57 0.51
N PHE A 205 -27.93 22.49 1.81
CA PHE A 205 -28.12 21.22 2.53
C PHE A 205 -29.48 21.10 3.23
N GLY A 206 -30.34 22.12 3.14
CA GLY A 206 -31.62 22.19 3.83
C GLY A 206 -31.51 22.72 5.27
N SER A 207 -32.65 23.12 5.83
CA SER A 207 -32.78 23.65 7.20
C SER A 207 -33.30 22.63 8.23
N SER A 208 -33.94 21.55 7.76
CA SER A 208 -34.54 20.53 8.61
C SER A 208 -33.58 19.38 8.86
N HIS A 209 -32.96 19.35 10.04
CA HIS A 209 -32.04 18.29 10.49
C HIS A 209 -32.55 17.63 11.76
N ARG A 210 -32.21 16.35 12.00
CA ARG A 210 -32.57 15.63 13.23
C ARG A 210 -31.94 16.29 14.47
N SER A 211 -32.44 15.94 15.65
CA SER A 211 -31.87 16.43 16.91
C SER A 211 -30.41 15.97 17.08
N VAL A 212 -29.60 16.72 17.82
CA VAL A 212 -28.20 16.34 18.13
C VAL A 212 -28.13 14.94 18.76
N ARG A 213 -29.10 14.60 19.62
CA ARG A 213 -29.19 13.29 20.28
C ARG A 213 -29.37 12.15 19.27
N ASP A 214 -30.23 12.34 18.27
CA ASP A 214 -30.50 11.34 17.23
C ASP A 214 -29.36 11.24 16.21
N LEU A 215 -28.67 12.35 15.93
CA LEU A 215 -27.51 12.37 15.04
C LEU A 215 -26.34 11.57 15.64
N VAL A 216 -26.14 11.65 16.96
CA VAL A 216 -25.08 10.93 17.68
C VAL A 216 -25.41 9.44 17.88
N ALA A 217 -26.67 9.01 17.71
CA ALA A 217 -27.06 7.61 17.77
C ALA A 217 -26.51 6.79 16.58
N SER A 218 -26.25 5.49 16.79
CA SER A 218 -25.58 4.61 15.81
C SER A 218 -26.40 4.30 14.55
N SER A 219 -27.69 4.63 14.52
CA SER A 219 -28.61 4.32 13.43
C SER A 219 -28.64 5.35 12.29
N THR A 220 -27.98 6.50 12.43
CA THR A 220 -28.02 7.58 11.44
C THR A 220 -26.90 7.43 10.40
N SER A 221 -27.19 7.74 9.12
CA SER A 221 -26.18 7.67 8.06
C SER A 221 -25.00 8.63 8.35
N PRO A 222 -23.76 8.26 8.01
CA PRO A 222 -22.59 9.11 8.29
C PRO A 222 -22.70 10.52 7.68
N GLU A 223 -23.27 10.64 6.49
CA GLU A 223 -23.43 11.89 5.76
C GLU A 223 -24.48 12.80 6.43
N GLU A 224 -25.66 12.26 6.76
CA GLU A 224 -26.73 12.99 7.46
C GLU A 224 -26.25 13.46 8.84
N ARG A 225 -25.48 12.62 9.55
CA ARG A 225 -24.85 12.99 10.82
C ARG A 225 -23.91 14.18 10.64
N ARG A 226 -22.99 14.14 9.67
CA ARG A 226 -22.01 15.22 9.44
C ARG A 226 -22.71 16.53 9.12
N ILE A 227 -23.63 16.52 8.16
CA ILE A 227 -24.38 17.72 7.73
C ILE A 227 -25.19 18.28 8.90
N GLY A 228 -25.92 17.44 9.64
CA GLY A 228 -26.74 17.89 10.76
C GLY A 228 -25.91 18.50 11.90
N LEU A 229 -24.75 17.92 12.23
CA LEU A 229 -23.85 18.47 13.25
C LEU A 229 -23.26 19.83 12.84
N VAL A 230 -22.94 20.03 11.56
CA VAL A 230 -22.52 21.33 11.03
C VAL A 230 -23.62 22.37 11.19
N HIS A 231 -24.86 22.02 10.80
CA HIS A 231 -26.02 22.90 10.94
C HIS A 231 -26.22 23.36 12.39
N HIS A 232 -26.26 22.42 13.34
CA HIS A 232 -26.42 22.74 14.76
C HIS A 232 -25.25 23.56 15.30
N SER A 233 -24.03 23.36 14.79
CA SER A 233 -22.85 24.15 15.17
C SER A 233 -22.96 25.59 14.67
N LEU A 234 -23.28 25.79 13.38
CA LEU A 234 -23.50 27.11 12.81
C LEU A 234 -24.62 27.86 13.52
N ARG A 235 -25.73 27.17 13.82
CA ARG A 235 -26.84 27.73 14.58
C ARG A 235 -26.41 28.15 15.98
N LYS A 236 -25.62 27.31 16.67
CA LYS A 236 -25.08 27.64 18.00
C LYS A 236 -24.16 28.87 17.95
N PHE A 237 -23.33 29.02 16.92
CA PHE A 237 -22.51 30.23 16.70
C PHE A 237 -23.36 31.46 16.38
N ALA A 238 -24.34 31.35 15.47
CA ALA A 238 -25.22 32.45 15.06
C ALA A 238 -26.09 32.96 16.22
N GLU A 239 -26.46 32.08 17.15
CA GLU A 239 -27.18 32.43 18.38
C GLU A 239 -26.25 33.02 19.47
N GLY A 240 -24.94 33.05 19.26
CA GLY A 240 -23.96 33.55 20.23
C GLY A 240 -23.72 32.62 21.43
N ARG A 241 -24.15 31.35 21.34
CA ARG A 241 -24.06 30.39 22.45
C ARG A 241 -22.73 29.62 22.44
N PHE A 242 -21.59 30.30 22.44
CA PHE A 242 -20.26 29.65 22.49
C PHE A 242 -19.32 30.41 23.44
N GLY A 243 -18.07 29.94 23.60
CA GLY A 243 -17.14 30.57 24.54
C GLY A 243 -17.67 30.55 25.98
N ARG A 244 -17.56 31.67 26.69
CA ARG A 244 -18.09 31.82 28.07
C ARG A 244 -19.62 31.72 28.17
N HIS A 245 -20.35 31.98 27.10
CA HIS A 245 -21.83 32.03 27.10
C HIS A 245 -22.50 30.69 26.77
N GLY A 246 -21.74 29.64 26.42
CA GLY A 246 -22.34 28.35 26.08
C GLY A 246 -21.39 27.20 25.78
N GLY A 247 -20.08 27.41 25.94
CA GLY A 247 -19.03 26.43 25.69
C GLY A 247 -18.90 26.01 24.22
N TYR A 248 -17.87 25.23 23.93
CA TYR A 248 -17.62 24.71 22.59
C TYR A 248 -18.19 23.29 22.36
N ALA A 249 -18.96 22.74 23.29
CA ALA A 249 -19.60 21.43 23.12
C ALA A 249 -21.04 21.57 22.61
N LEU A 250 -21.43 20.85 21.56
CA LEU A 250 -22.80 20.77 21.06
C LEU A 250 -23.75 20.09 22.07
N ASP A 251 -23.22 19.11 22.80
CA ASP A 251 -23.93 18.35 23.84
C ASP A 251 -23.01 18.21 25.06
N SER A 252 -23.44 18.78 26.19
CA SER A 252 -22.75 18.77 27.48
C SER A 252 -23.11 17.57 28.37
N SER A 253 -24.02 16.70 27.93
CA SER A 253 -24.56 15.59 28.74
C SER A 253 -23.70 14.32 28.75
N ARG A 254 -22.57 14.27 28.04
CA ARG A 254 -21.67 13.10 27.96
C ARG A 254 -20.22 13.44 28.26
N ALA A 255 -19.50 12.48 28.86
CA ALA A 255 -18.05 12.46 29.07
C ALA A 255 -17.19 12.42 27.77
N GLY A 256 -17.76 12.76 26.62
CA GLY A 256 -17.17 12.70 25.28
C GLY A 256 -16.94 14.07 24.65
N ALA A 257 -16.55 15.09 25.43
CA ALA A 257 -16.45 16.50 25.03
C ALA A 257 -15.61 16.80 23.77
N ARG A 258 -14.76 15.85 23.31
CA ARG A 258 -14.00 15.97 22.04
C ARG A 258 -14.81 15.59 20.79
N GLN A 259 -15.86 14.78 20.89
CA GLN A 259 -16.63 14.28 19.72
C GLN A 259 -17.76 15.21 19.28
N THR A 260 -18.13 16.19 20.11
CA THR A 260 -19.21 17.14 19.85
C THR A 260 -18.70 18.59 19.86
N ASN A 261 -17.39 18.79 19.66
CA ASN A 261 -16.84 20.14 19.59
C ASN A 261 -17.41 20.88 18.37
N ILE A 262 -18.00 22.05 18.60
CA ILE A 262 -18.73 22.81 17.59
C ILE A 262 -17.82 23.29 16.45
N ILE A 263 -16.53 23.50 16.68
CA ILE A 263 -15.55 23.86 15.64
C ILE A 263 -15.18 22.63 14.82
N GLU A 264 -14.91 21.50 15.48
CA GLU A 264 -14.60 20.23 14.80
C GLU A 264 -15.75 19.76 13.91
N CYS A 265 -17.00 19.96 14.34
CA CYS A 265 -18.17 19.61 13.56
C CYS A 265 -18.22 20.36 12.22
N LEU A 266 -17.82 21.65 12.17
CA LEU A 266 -17.80 22.45 10.93
C LEU A 266 -16.89 21.84 9.86
N ARG A 267 -15.82 21.14 10.27
CA ARG A 267 -14.80 20.57 9.38
C ARG A 267 -15.30 19.40 8.55
N ALA A 268 -16.42 18.79 8.94
CA ALA A 268 -16.95 17.59 8.31
C ALA A 268 -17.45 17.77 6.87
N VAL A 269 -17.67 19.03 6.44
CA VAL A 269 -18.19 19.37 5.11
C VAL A 269 -17.32 20.39 4.36
N THR A 270 -16.09 20.59 4.84
CA THR A 270 -15.16 21.56 4.27
C THR A 270 -13.83 20.91 3.91
N SER A 271 -13.11 21.49 2.96
CA SER A 271 -11.72 21.15 2.68
C SER A 271 -10.74 21.71 3.72
N ALA A 272 -11.22 22.41 4.76
CA ALA A 272 -10.40 22.99 5.81
C ALA A 272 -9.63 21.90 6.60
N PRO A 273 -8.28 21.89 6.58
CA PRO A 273 -7.48 20.92 7.32
C PRO A 273 -7.71 21.08 8.82
N ARG A 274 -7.86 19.97 9.58
CA ARG A 274 -8.04 19.97 11.04
C ARG A 274 -6.99 20.85 11.69
N SER A 275 -7.35 21.87 12.46
CA SER A 275 -6.37 22.76 13.10
C SER A 275 -5.67 22.02 14.26
N TRP A 276 -4.48 21.53 13.96
CA TRP A 276 -3.24 21.92 14.62
C TRP A 276 -3.43 23.13 15.56
N ILE A 277 -3.13 22.92 16.84
CA ILE A 277 -2.87 23.99 17.80
C ILE A 277 -2.02 25.06 17.10
N VAL A 278 -2.50 26.31 17.11
CA VAL A 278 -1.79 27.48 16.59
C VAL A 278 -0.39 27.54 17.22
N ARG A 279 0.63 27.05 16.51
CA ARG A 279 2.01 27.53 16.65
C ARG A 279 2.16 28.67 15.62
N PRO A 280 2.38 29.93 16.04
CA PRO A 280 2.36 31.12 15.17
C PRO A 280 3.43 31.21 14.05
N TRP A 281 4.07 30.10 13.66
CA TRP A 281 5.28 30.10 12.83
C TRP A 281 5.27 29.12 11.65
N ILE A 282 4.11 28.63 11.21
CA ILE A 282 4.04 27.80 9.99
C ILE A 282 3.68 28.70 8.79
N LYS A 283 4.72 29.33 8.21
CA LYS A 283 4.77 29.53 6.74
C LYS A 283 4.40 28.21 6.07
N GLN A 284 3.85 28.19 4.86
CA GLN A 284 3.79 26.95 4.07
C GLN A 284 5.19 26.32 4.01
N HIS A 285 5.48 25.36 4.88
CA HIS A 285 6.67 24.56 4.80
C HIS A 285 6.31 23.49 3.77
N GLY A 286 7.14 23.34 2.74
CA GLY A 286 7.03 22.23 1.82
C GLY A 286 7.14 20.88 2.54
N PRO A 287 7.31 19.78 1.80
CA PRO A 287 7.50 18.47 2.40
C PRO A 287 8.55 18.51 3.54
N LEU A 288 8.21 17.93 4.69
CA LEU A 288 9.05 17.91 5.88
C LEU A 288 10.34 17.16 5.59
N VAL A 289 11.47 17.77 5.95
CA VAL A 289 12.82 17.21 5.84
C VAL A 289 13.37 16.76 7.18
N GLU A 290 12.59 16.92 8.25
CA GLU A 290 12.88 16.55 9.62
C GLU A 290 11.63 15.93 10.27
N LEU A 291 11.84 15.13 11.32
CA LEU A 291 10.74 14.50 12.05
C LEU A 291 10.01 15.51 12.95
N PRO A 292 8.67 15.43 13.08
CA PRO A 292 7.92 16.23 14.04
C PRO A 292 8.39 16.02 15.50
N ASP A 293 8.18 17.00 16.36
CA ASP A 293 8.51 16.91 17.81
C ASP A 293 7.86 15.69 18.48
N ARG A 294 6.60 15.40 18.10
CA ARG A 294 5.85 14.26 18.62
C ARG A 294 6.40 12.95 18.03
N ARG A 295 6.69 11.99 18.90
CA ARG A 295 6.96 10.60 18.51
C ARG A 295 5.67 9.79 18.58
N LEU A 296 5.48 8.91 17.60
CA LEU A 296 4.36 7.97 17.54
C LEU A 296 4.73 6.65 18.21
N SER A 297 3.81 6.04 18.93
CA SER A 297 4.06 4.79 19.65
C SER A 297 3.87 3.57 18.75
N PHE A 298 4.72 2.56 18.88
CA PHE A 298 4.50 1.28 18.20
C PHE A 298 4.78 0.05 19.06
N VAL A 299 4.15 -1.07 18.69
CA VAL A 299 4.51 -2.41 19.20
C VAL A 299 4.89 -3.28 18.02
N GLU A 300 5.96 -4.05 18.15
CA GLU A 300 6.43 -4.98 17.12
C GLU A 300 6.33 -6.43 17.61
N LEU A 301 5.73 -7.28 16.77
CA LEU A 301 5.66 -8.73 16.96
C LEU A 301 6.76 -9.40 16.14
N CYS A 302 7.44 -10.38 16.73
CA CYS A 302 8.54 -11.11 16.10
C CYS A 302 9.67 -10.15 15.66
N ALA A 303 10.13 -9.31 16.59
CA ALA A 303 11.02 -8.19 16.30
C ALA A 303 12.39 -8.59 15.71
N GLY A 304 12.79 -9.85 15.90
CA GLY A 304 14.04 -10.40 15.41
C GLY A 304 15.22 -9.55 15.87
N SER A 305 16.11 -9.22 14.94
CA SER A 305 17.30 -8.41 15.21
C SER A 305 17.06 -6.90 15.15
N GLY A 306 15.81 -6.44 15.00
CA GLY A 306 15.44 -5.02 15.07
C GLY A 306 15.49 -4.27 13.75
N GLY A 307 15.47 -4.98 12.61
CA GLY A 307 15.49 -4.32 11.30
C GLY A 307 14.28 -3.40 11.08
N MET A 308 13.07 -3.87 11.42
CA MET A 308 11.85 -3.06 11.32
C MET A 308 11.80 -1.98 12.40
N ALA A 309 12.06 -2.33 13.67
CA ALA A 309 12.16 -1.37 14.77
C ALA A 309 13.10 -0.20 14.45
N LEU A 310 14.29 -0.46 13.92
CA LEU A 310 15.28 0.57 13.57
C LEU A 310 14.77 1.50 12.48
N GLY A 311 14.08 0.96 11.47
CA GLY A 311 13.46 1.77 10.43
C GLY A 311 12.32 2.64 10.95
N LEU A 312 11.47 2.10 11.82
CA LEU A 312 10.37 2.83 12.44
C LEU A 312 10.87 3.93 13.39
N GLU A 313 11.92 3.67 14.16
CA GLU A 313 12.62 4.69 14.97
C GLU A 313 13.06 5.87 14.09
N ALA A 314 13.69 5.58 12.95
CA ALA A 314 14.10 6.59 11.97
C ALA A 314 12.92 7.30 11.26
N ALA A 315 11.71 6.77 11.35
CA ALA A 315 10.48 7.39 10.87
C ALA A 315 9.70 8.17 11.96
N GLY A 316 10.30 8.34 13.14
CA GLY A 316 9.71 9.10 14.25
C GLY A 316 8.78 8.28 15.14
N PHE A 317 8.90 6.95 15.11
CA PHE A 317 8.21 6.09 16.06
C PHE A 317 9.08 5.73 17.27
N GLU A 318 8.45 5.43 18.39
CA GLU A 318 9.08 4.98 19.62
C GLU A 318 8.45 3.65 20.07
N PRO A 319 9.24 2.62 20.39
CA PRO A 319 8.71 1.31 20.71
C PRO A 319 8.13 1.29 22.12
N ALA A 320 6.81 1.11 22.23
CA ALA A 320 6.15 0.76 23.48
C ALA A 320 6.53 -0.68 23.92
N ALA A 321 6.68 -1.60 22.97
CA ALA A 321 7.20 -2.94 23.21
C ALA A 321 7.71 -3.61 21.93
N LEU A 322 8.77 -4.41 22.05
CA LEU A 322 9.27 -5.32 21.03
C LEU A 322 9.16 -6.75 21.55
N VAL A 323 8.32 -7.58 20.94
CA VAL A 323 8.09 -8.97 21.35
C VAL A 323 8.95 -9.91 20.50
N GLU A 324 9.83 -10.67 21.14
CA GLU A 324 10.74 -11.60 20.46
C GLU A 324 10.98 -12.87 21.27
N ILE A 325 10.87 -14.04 20.62
CA ILE A 325 11.03 -15.34 21.29
C ILE A 325 12.49 -15.82 21.34
N ASP A 326 13.30 -15.50 20.33
CA ASP A 326 14.71 -15.88 20.25
C ASP A 326 15.55 -15.04 21.23
N LYS A 327 16.13 -15.71 22.21
CA LYS A 327 16.95 -15.08 23.25
C LYS A 327 18.13 -14.26 22.71
N ASN A 328 18.76 -14.69 21.61
CA ASN A 328 19.91 -14.00 21.03
C ASN A 328 19.45 -12.76 20.27
N ALA A 329 18.33 -12.85 19.56
CA ALA A 329 17.69 -11.71 18.89
C ALA A 329 17.22 -10.66 19.91
N ALA A 330 16.55 -11.08 20.99
CA ALA A 330 16.19 -10.19 22.10
C ALA A 330 17.42 -9.53 22.75
N ALA A 331 18.53 -10.27 22.90
CA ALA A 331 19.79 -9.70 23.39
C ALA A 331 20.42 -8.70 22.40
N THR A 332 20.35 -8.97 21.09
CA THR A 332 20.75 -8.02 20.04
C THR A 332 19.98 -6.70 20.15
N LEU A 333 18.66 -6.75 20.34
CA LEU A 333 17.84 -5.54 20.53
C LEU A 333 18.31 -4.73 21.74
N ARG A 334 18.45 -5.37 22.91
CA ARG A 334 18.88 -4.74 24.16
C ARG A 334 20.29 -4.16 24.08
N LEU A 335 21.20 -4.83 23.37
CA LEU A 335 22.58 -4.37 23.19
C LEU A 335 22.64 -3.06 22.41
N ASN A 336 21.92 -2.98 21.30
CA ASN A 336 22.00 -1.82 20.40
C ASN A 336 21.13 -0.64 20.86
N ARG A 337 20.08 -0.93 21.64
CA ARG A 337 19.11 0.04 22.15
C ARG A 337 18.68 -0.33 23.58
N PRO A 338 19.48 0.02 24.59
CA PRO A 338 19.19 -0.33 25.99
C PRO A 338 17.86 0.22 26.53
N GLY A 339 17.37 1.33 25.95
CA GLY A 339 16.09 1.95 26.32
C GLY A 339 14.85 1.28 25.72
N TRP A 340 15.01 0.35 24.77
CA TRP A 340 13.87 -0.33 24.17
C TRP A 340 13.27 -1.37 25.12
N ASN A 341 11.94 -1.35 25.25
CA ASN A 341 11.22 -2.34 26.04
C ASN A 341 11.11 -3.68 25.27
N VAL A 342 12.02 -4.61 25.55
CA VAL A 342 12.08 -5.93 24.88
C VAL A 342 11.41 -7.00 25.74
N ILE A 343 10.25 -7.48 25.28
CA ILE A 343 9.49 -8.58 25.89
C ILE A 343 9.94 -9.90 25.25
N GLN A 344 10.77 -10.65 25.98
CA GLN A 344 11.28 -11.93 25.50
C GLN A 344 10.31 -13.08 25.81
N GLN A 345 9.24 -13.22 25.02
CA GLN A 345 8.17 -14.21 25.22
C GLN A 345 7.61 -14.70 23.88
N ASP A 346 6.91 -15.85 23.91
CA ASP A 346 6.09 -16.28 22.77
C ASP A 346 4.89 -15.35 22.63
N VAL A 347 4.71 -14.78 21.43
CA VAL A 347 3.59 -13.89 21.09
C VAL A 347 2.22 -14.50 21.45
N ARG A 348 2.09 -15.83 21.38
CA ARG A 348 0.86 -16.57 21.75
C ARG A 348 0.48 -16.40 23.20
N THR A 349 1.44 -16.14 24.07
CA THR A 349 1.26 -16.05 25.53
C THR A 349 1.18 -14.62 26.06
N VAL A 350 1.52 -13.62 25.23
CA VAL A 350 1.47 -12.20 25.61
C VAL A 350 0.02 -11.70 25.62
N ASP A 351 -0.41 -11.10 26.73
CA ASP A 351 -1.67 -10.35 26.81
C ASP A 351 -1.47 -8.94 26.25
N PHE A 352 -2.14 -8.63 25.14
CA PHE A 352 -2.00 -7.33 24.51
C PHE A 352 -3.05 -6.30 24.96
N LYS A 353 -4.02 -6.68 25.80
CA LYS A 353 -5.07 -5.77 26.30
C LYS A 353 -4.52 -4.55 27.04
N PRO A 354 -3.44 -4.62 27.84
CA PRO A 354 -2.90 -3.44 28.52
C PRO A 354 -2.50 -2.31 27.56
N PHE A 355 -1.98 -2.64 26.37
CA PHE A 355 -1.57 -1.65 25.36
C PHE A 355 -2.76 -0.86 24.78
N ARG A 356 -3.99 -1.37 24.89
CA ARG A 356 -5.19 -0.64 24.44
C ARG A 356 -5.37 0.68 25.19
N SER A 357 -5.06 0.68 26.49
CA SER A 357 -5.13 1.89 27.31
C SER A 357 -4.07 2.92 26.94
N GLN A 358 -2.92 2.46 26.43
CA GLN A 358 -1.79 3.28 25.98
C GLN A 358 -2.03 3.93 24.60
N ARG A 359 -3.10 3.53 23.89
CA ARG A 359 -3.47 4.07 22.57
C ARG A 359 -2.35 3.98 21.54
N ILE A 360 -1.81 2.78 21.37
CA ILE A 360 -0.73 2.50 20.40
C ILE A 360 -1.11 3.00 19.00
N ASP A 361 -0.21 3.76 18.38
CA ASP A 361 -0.43 4.32 17.05
C ASP A 361 -0.26 3.23 15.98
N LEU A 362 0.76 2.38 16.11
CA LEU A 362 1.09 1.37 15.12
C LEU A 362 1.41 0.01 15.73
N LEU A 363 0.75 -1.05 15.27
CA LEU A 363 1.17 -2.44 15.52
C LEU A 363 1.85 -3.00 14.27
N VAL A 364 3.08 -3.49 14.41
CA VAL A 364 3.80 -4.11 13.29
C VAL A 364 4.21 -5.55 13.58
N GLY A 365 4.55 -6.30 12.53
CA GLY A 365 5.24 -7.58 12.71
C GLY A 365 5.82 -8.18 11.44
N GLY A 366 7.08 -8.60 11.51
CA GLY A 366 7.73 -9.48 10.54
C GLY A 366 7.39 -10.94 10.85
N LEU A 367 6.13 -11.30 10.67
CA LEU A 367 5.63 -12.61 11.10
C LEU A 367 6.32 -13.74 10.30
N PRO A 368 6.57 -14.92 10.91
CA PRO A 368 7.33 -15.99 10.27
C PRO A 368 6.76 -16.35 8.89
N CYS A 369 7.61 -16.27 7.87
CA CYS A 369 7.28 -16.65 6.50
C CYS A 369 7.46 -18.15 6.20
N GLN A 370 8.08 -18.90 7.12
CA GLN A 370 8.41 -20.32 6.98
C GLN A 370 7.20 -21.25 6.72
N PRO A 371 5.98 -20.95 7.21
CA PRO A 371 4.78 -21.67 6.81
C PRO A 371 4.41 -21.49 5.32
N TYR A 372 4.87 -20.39 4.70
CA TYR A 372 4.40 -19.89 3.39
C TYR A 372 5.48 -19.78 2.30
N SER A 373 6.76 -19.92 2.65
CA SER A 373 7.87 -19.79 1.71
C SER A 373 7.98 -20.98 0.75
N GLU A 374 8.27 -20.72 -0.53
CA GLU A 374 8.55 -21.76 -1.55
C GLU A 374 9.74 -22.65 -1.18
N ASP A 375 10.75 -22.10 -0.49
CA ASP A 375 11.94 -22.83 -0.01
C ASP A 375 11.68 -23.67 1.27
N GLY A 376 10.45 -23.63 1.81
CA GLY A 376 10.01 -24.38 3.00
C GLY A 376 9.11 -25.57 2.67
N LYS A 377 8.54 -26.24 3.68
CA LYS A 377 7.57 -27.33 3.47
C LYS A 377 6.20 -26.84 2.98
N GLY A 378 5.93 -25.53 3.01
CA GLY A 378 4.68 -24.93 2.54
C GLY A 378 3.42 -25.44 3.24
N LEU A 379 3.52 -25.79 4.53
CA LEU A 379 2.43 -26.38 5.32
C LEU A 379 1.32 -25.36 5.68
N GLY A 380 1.53 -24.07 5.42
CA GLY A 380 0.53 -23.02 5.62
C GLY A 380 0.01 -22.98 7.06
N LYS A 381 -1.31 -22.99 7.21
CA LYS A 381 -2.00 -22.93 8.51
C LYS A 381 -1.69 -24.10 9.45
N ASP A 382 -1.20 -25.22 8.91
CA ASP A 382 -0.87 -26.42 9.69
C ASP A 382 0.59 -26.39 10.20
N ASP A 383 1.35 -25.34 9.88
CA ASP A 383 2.69 -25.15 10.44
C ASP A 383 2.59 -24.60 11.88
N PRO A 384 3.18 -25.27 12.89
CA PRO A 384 3.16 -24.81 14.27
C PRO A 384 3.94 -23.50 14.49
N ARG A 385 4.55 -22.93 13.46
CA ARG A 385 5.22 -21.62 13.48
C ARG A 385 4.38 -20.50 12.87
N ASP A 386 3.17 -20.79 12.39
CA ASP A 386 2.25 -19.75 11.95
C ASP A 386 1.83 -18.85 13.12
N LEU A 387 1.92 -17.54 12.89
CA LEU A 387 1.56 -16.48 13.81
C LEU A 387 0.66 -15.42 13.15
N LEU A 388 0.22 -15.61 11.90
CA LEU A 388 -0.60 -14.64 11.16
C LEU A 388 -1.89 -14.30 11.93
N MET A 389 -2.59 -15.32 12.43
CA MET A 389 -3.79 -15.12 13.25
C MET A 389 -3.49 -14.55 14.65
N GLN A 390 -2.26 -14.73 15.17
CA GLN A 390 -1.83 -14.06 16.40
C GLN A 390 -1.63 -12.55 16.17
N GLY A 391 -1.16 -12.17 14.98
CA GLY A 391 -1.17 -10.77 14.54
C GLY A 391 -2.57 -10.17 14.54
N ALA A 392 -3.57 -10.90 14.01
CA ALA A 392 -4.96 -10.45 14.05
C ALA A 392 -5.51 -10.35 15.47
N ARG A 393 -5.18 -11.31 16.35
CA ARG A 393 -5.52 -11.26 17.78
C ARG A 393 -4.95 -10.01 18.44
N ALA A 394 -3.68 -9.70 18.22
CA ALA A 394 -3.04 -8.50 18.76
C ALA A 394 -3.72 -7.21 18.25
N VAL A 395 -4.09 -7.13 16.97
CA VAL A 395 -4.88 -6.00 16.44
C VAL A 395 -6.23 -5.87 17.14
N GLU A 396 -6.92 -6.99 17.37
CA GLU A 396 -8.22 -7.01 18.03
C GLU A 396 -8.14 -6.58 19.50
N GLU A 397 -7.14 -7.08 20.24
CA GLU A 397 -6.93 -6.78 21.66
C GLU A 397 -6.45 -5.34 21.88
N MET A 398 -5.41 -4.92 21.14
CA MET A 398 -4.79 -3.60 21.30
C MET A 398 -5.62 -2.47 20.70
N ARG A 399 -6.30 -2.75 19.58
CA ARG A 399 -6.96 -1.74 18.75
C ARG A 399 -6.01 -0.56 18.45
N PRO A 400 -4.90 -0.75 17.69
CA PRO A 400 -4.06 0.38 17.28
C PRO A 400 -4.77 1.32 16.28
N TRP A 401 -4.14 2.44 15.91
CA TRP A 401 -4.65 3.30 14.82
C TRP A 401 -4.33 2.72 13.43
N ALA A 402 -3.15 2.13 13.30
CA ALA A 402 -2.69 1.42 12.11
C ALA A 402 -2.03 0.08 12.49
N CYS A 403 -1.98 -0.84 11.53
CA CYS A 403 -1.17 -2.05 11.62
C CYS A 403 -0.44 -2.34 10.31
N MET A 404 0.75 -2.92 10.39
CA MET A 404 1.54 -3.34 9.22
C MET A 404 2.18 -4.71 9.47
N PHE A 405 1.87 -5.68 8.62
CA PHE A 405 2.49 -7.01 8.69
C PHE A 405 3.33 -7.26 7.45
N GLU A 406 4.57 -7.68 7.64
CA GLU A 406 5.47 -8.08 6.56
C GLU A 406 5.41 -9.60 6.34
N ASN A 407 5.46 -10.00 5.07
CA ASN A 407 5.67 -11.38 4.68
C ASN A 407 6.34 -11.48 3.30
N VAL A 408 6.64 -12.70 2.88
CA VAL A 408 7.15 -13.00 1.53
C VAL A 408 6.04 -12.95 0.49
N ALA A 409 6.40 -12.64 -0.76
CA ALA A 409 5.46 -12.64 -1.89
C ALA A 409 4.71 -13.98 -2.05
N GLY A 410 5.35 -15.08 -1.62
CA GLY A 410 4.77 -16.41 -1.66
C GLY A 410 3.49 -16.60 -0.82
N LEU A 411 3.20 -15.70 0.13
CA LEU A 411 1.92 -15.69 0.85
C LEU A 411 0.72 -15.52 -0.09
N GLN A 412 0.90 -14.93 -1.28
CA GLN A 412 -0.17 -14.75 -2.27
C GLN A 412 -0.40 -15.98 -3.17
N HIS A 413 0.38 -17.06 -3.03
CA HIS A 413 0.15 -18.26 -3.82
C HIS A 413 -1.19 -18.91 -3.48
N SER A 414 -1.81 -19.54 -4.48
CA SER A 414 -3.15 -20.15 -4.39
C SER A 414 -3.32 -21.11 -3.21
N LYS A 415 -2.28 -21.87 -2.85
CA LYS A 415 -2.27 -22.80 -1.69
C LYS A 415 -2.38 -22.14 -0.31
N HIS A 416 -2.31 -20.81 -0.23
CA HIS A 416 -2.35 -20.06 1.04
C HIS A 416 -3.46 -18.98 1.05
N ALA A 417 -4.25 -18.90 -0.01
CA ALA A 417 -5.23 -17.85 -0.22
C ALA A 417 -6.38 -17.87 0.80
N ASP A 418 -6.79 -19.05 1.24
CA ASP A 418 -7.81 -19.26 2.27
C ASP A 418 -7.33 -18.75 3.64
N HIS A 419 -6.06 -18.98 4.00
CA HIS A 419 -5.49 -18.46 5.25
C HIS A 419 -5.26 -16.94 5.22
N LEU A 420 -4.74 -16.41 4.11
CA LEU A 420 -4.65 -14.97 3.89
C LEU A 420 -6.04 -14.32 3.91
N GLY A 421 -7.03 -14.95 3.28
CA GLY A 421 -8.43 -14.49 3.28
C GLY A 421 -9.01 -14.44 4.70
N ALA A 422 -8.74 -15.45 5.53
CA ALA A 422 -9.16 -15.47 6.94
C ALA A 422 -8.52 -14.33 7.75
N PHE A 423 -7.22 -14.10 7.57
CA PHE A 423 -6.49 -13.00 8.22
C PHE A 423 -7.05 -11.62 7.83
N LEU A 424 -7.21 -11.36 6.54
CA LEU A 424 -7.80 -10.10 6.04
C LEU A 424 -9.24 -9.91 6.53
N SER A 425 -10.03 -11.00 6.59
CA SER A 425 -11.38 -10.98 7.16
C SER A 425 -11.37 -10.60 8.63
N ALA A 426 -10.43 -11.12 9.42
CA ALA A 426 -10.29 -10.79 10.83
C ALA A 426 -9.96 -9.31 11.05
N LEU A 427 -9.01 -8.76 10.29
CA LEU A 427 -8.69 -7.32 10.34
C LEU A 427 -9.89 -6.45 9.95
N LYS A 428 -10.62 -6.83 8.90
CA LYS A 428 -11.83 -6.11 8.47
C LYS A 428 -12.93 -6.16 9.53
N LYS A 429 -13.17 -7.31 10.16
CA LYS A 429 -14.10 -7.46 11.29
C LYS A 429 -13.68 -6.61 12.49
N ALA A 430 -12.37 -6.43 12.71
CA ALA A 430 -11.83 -5.53 13.72
C ALA A 430 -11.97 -4.03 13.38
N GLY A 431 -12.49 -3.68 12.19
CA GLY A 431 -12.79 -2.30 11.79
C GLY A 431 -11.70 -1.60 10.97
N TYR A 432 -10.77 -2.37 10.39
CA TYR A 432 -9.69 -1.83 9.55
C TYR A 432 -10.02 -1.96 8.06
N VAL A 433 -9.66 -0.93 7.30
CA VAL A 433 -9.52 -1.01 5.85
C VAL A 433 -8.11 -1.50 5.58
N VAL A 434 -7.96 -2.52 4.75
CA VAL A 434 -6.70 -3.24 4.56
C VAL A 434 -6.35 -3.27 3.08
N ASP A 435 -5.11 -2.96 2.76
CA ASP A 435 -4.53 -3.09 1.43
C ASP A 435 -3.19 -3.83 1.49
N LEU A 436 -2.79 -4.39 0.35
CA LEU A 436 -1.57 -5.16 0.17
C LEU A 436 -0.64 -4.44 -0.79
N PHE A 437 0.64 -4.34 -0.41
CA PHE A 437 1.64 -3.61 -1.16
C PHE A 437 2.90 -4.45 -1.37
N ARG A 438 3.53 -4.29 -2.54
CA ARG A 438 4.81 -4.92 -2.85
C ARG A 438 5.88 -3.84 -2.97
N MET A 439 7.03 -4.07 -2.33
CA MET A 439 8.18 -3.17 -2.41
C MET A 439 9.44 -3.94 -2.79
N ASN A 440 10.18 -3.40 -3.74
CA ASN A 440 11.51 -3.90 -4.08
C ASN A 440 12.57 -3.09 -3.36
N THR A 441 13.43 -3.75 -2.59
CA THR A 441 14.48 -3.08 -1.81
C THR A 441 15.55 -2.39 -2.66
N GLU A 442 15.73 -2.83 -3.92
CA GLU A 442 16.67 -2.18 -4.84
C GLU A 442 16.26 -0.75 -5.18
N ASP A 443 14.96 -0.44 -5.16
CA ASP A 443 14.41 0.90 -5.39
C ASP A 443 14.60 1.84 -4.18
N TYR A 444 15.19 1.34 -3.10
CA TYR A 444 15.50 2.09 -1.88
C TYR A 444 17.00 2.00 -1.53
N GLY A 445 17.83 1.71 -2.54
CA GLY A 445 19.29 1.73 -2.41
C GLY A 445 19.89 0.52 -1.69
N VAL A 446 19.14 -0.57 -1.52
CA VAL A 446 19.68 -1.83 -0.99
C VAL A 446 20.29 -2.65 -2.12
N ALA A 447 21.53 -3.09 -1.96
CA ALA A 447 22.27 -3.88 -2.95
C ALA A 447 21.82 -5.36 -3.01
N GLN A 448 20.52 -5.64 -2.94
CA GLN A 448 19.97 -6.98 -2.80
C GLN A 448 18.71 -7.18 -3.64
N GLU A 449 18.60 -8.34 -4.29
CA GLU A 449 17.35 -8.83 -4.89
C GLU A 449 16.43 -9.32 -3.77
N ARG A 450 15.63 -8.41 -3.21
CA ARG A 450 14.71 -8.72 -2.12
C ARG A 450 13.42 -7.93 -2.28
N GLU A 451 12.34 -8.65 -2.55
CA GLU A 451 10.98 -8.11 -2.63
C GLU A 451 10.18 -8.47 -1.37
N ARG A 452 9.35 -7.56 -0.90
CA ARG A 452 8.56 -7.72 0.33
C ARG A 452 7.09 -7.41 0.10
N LEU A 453 6.22 -8.26 0.65
CA LEU A 453 4.78 -8.04 0.71
C LEU A 453 4.44 -7.43 2.06
N LEU A 454 3.67 -6.35 2.03
CA LEU A 454 3.26 -5.60 3.21
C LEU A 454 1.75 -5.52 3.24
N ILE A 455 1.16 -5.96 4.34
CA ILE A 455 -0.28 -5.87 4.60
C ILE A 455 -0.48 -4.71 5.55
N VAL A 456 -1.07 -3.62 5.06
CA VAL A 456 -1.32 -2.41 5.86
C VAL A 456 -2.80 -2.30 6.14
N GLY A 457 -3.15 -2.19 7.41
CA GLY A 457 -4.51 -1.95 7.88
C GLY A 457 -4.59 -0.62 8.63
N MET A 458 -5.58 0.21 8.31
CA MET A 458 -5.84 1.46 9.03
C MET A 458 -7.33 1.59 9.34
N ARG A 459 -7.68 2.31 10.41
CA ARG A 459 -9.08 2.65 10.68
C ARG A 459 -9.61 3.56 9.57
N GLY A 460 -10.89 3.39 9.22
CA GLY A 460 -11.45 3.83 7.94
C GLY A 460 -11.15 5.26 7.45
N GLU A 461 -11.13 6.27 8.33
CA GLU A 461 -10.81 7.65 7.90
C GLU A 461 -9.32 7.83 7.56
N SER A 462 -8.42 7.24 8.35
CA SER A 462 -6.96 7.33 8.16
C SER A 462 -6.47 6.67 6.86
N MET A 463 -7.15 5.61 6.39
CA MET A 463 -6.75 4.94 5.13
C MET A 463 -6.91 5.86 3.92
N SER A 464 -7.84 6.82 3.96
CA SER A 464 -8.03 7.77 2.86
C SER A 464 -6.87 8.73 2.68
N GLY A 465 -6.12 9.00 3.76
CA GLY A 465 -4.89 9.78 3.79
C GLY A 465 -3.63 8.99 3.42
N PHE A 466 -3.67 7.66 3.50
CA PHE A 466 -2.52 6.81 3.21
C PHE A 466 -2.10 6.91 1.74
N ARG A 467 -0.80 7.11 1.51
CA ARG A 467 -0.18 7.07 0.19
C ARG A 467 1.06 6.20 0.31
N MET A 468 1.24 5.31 -0.67
CA MET A 468 2.46 4.51 -0.73
C MET A 468 3.69 5.42 -0.84
N PRO A 469 4.82 5.06 -0.18
CA PRO A 469 6.06 5.76 -0.38
C PRO A 469 6.46 5.72 -1.87
N PRO A 470 7.02 6.80 -2.42
CA PRO A 470 7.57 6.79 -3.77
C PRO A 470 8.74 5.79 -3.85
N SER A 471 8.89 5.14 -5.01
CA SER A 471 10.09 4.36 -5.31
C SER A 471 11.20 5.25 -5.87
N PHE A 472 12.45 4.86 -5.66
CA PHE A 472 13.63 5.56 -6.19
C PHE A 472 14.51 4.63 -7.01
N PRO A 473 14.05 4.21 -8.22
CA PRO A 473 14.79 3.23 -9.02
C PRO A 473 16.18 3.71 -9.47
N GLN A 474 16.43 5.02 -9.42
CA GLN A 474 17.73 5.67 -9.65
C GLN A 474 18.72 5.49 -8.50
N TRP A 475 18.27 5.10 -7.30
CA TRP A 475 19.15 4.83 -6.15
C TRP A 475 19.69 3.40 -6.15
N ARG A 476 19.28 2.58 -7.12
CA ARG A 476 19.76 1.21 -7.26
C ARG A 476 21.29 1.20 -7.27
N THR A 477 21.86 0.55 -6.27
CA THR A 477 23.31 0.37 -6.11
C THR A 477 23.74 -1.00 -6.65
N ASN A 478 24.93 -1.47 -6.27
CA ASN A 478 25.46 -2.78 -6.64
C ASN A 478 26.36 -3.37 -5.53
N LEU A 479 26.69 -4.66 -5.64
CA LEU A 479 27.54 -5.40 -4.70
C LEU A 479 28.91 -4.73 -4.50
N GLY A 480 29.57 -4.34 -5.59
CA GLY A 480 30.92 -3.76 -5.55
C GLY A 480 30.97 -2.45 -4.77
N ASP A 481 29.96 -1.60 -4.94
CA ASP A 481 29.85 -0.32 -4.24
C ASP A 481 29.46 -0.50 -2.78
N ALA A 482 28.56 -1.45 -2.49
CA ALA A 482 27.99 -1.62 -1.18
C ALA A 482 28.97 -2.20 -0.16
N ILE A 483 29.86 -3.10 -0.58
CA ILE A 483 30.77 -3.83 0.33
C ILE A 483 32.23 -3.87 -0.13
N GLY A 484 32.62 -3.13 -1.17
CA GLY A 484 34.00 -3.12 -1.68
C GLY A 484 35.04 -2.70 -0.64
N ASP A 485 34.71 -1.72 0.20
CA ASP A 485 35.54 -1.29 1.33
C ASP A 485 35.74 -2.42 2.35
N LEU A 486 34.69 -3.19 2.64
CA LEU A 486 34.78 -4.34 3.55
C LEU A 486 35.54 -5.50 2.92
N MET A 487 35.46 -5.67 1.60
CA MET A 487 36.22 -6.69 0.88
C MET A 487 37.71 -6.39 0.93
N ALA A 488 38.10 -5.12 0.84
CA ALA A 488 39.49 -4.67 0.90
C ALA A 488 40.06 -4.63 2.33
N ALA A 489 39.22 -4.78 3.36
CA ALA A 489 39.59 -4.48 4.75
C ALA A 489 40.75 -5.32 5.32
N ASN A 490 41.05 -6.48 4.73
CA ASN A 490 42.16 -7.36 5.15
C ASN A 490 43.27 -7.47 4.09
N GLY A 491 43.44 -6.42 3.27
CA GLY A 491 44.57 -6.31 2.34
C GLY A 491 44.45 -7.14 1.06
N TRP A 492 43.25 -7.60 0.69
CA TRP A 492 43.06 -8.26 -0.60
C TRP A 492 43.16 -7.26 -1.77
N GLU A 493 44.29 -7.29 -2.48
CA GLU A 493 44.57 -6.42 -3.63
C GLU A 493 43.53 -6.55 -4.75
N GLY A 494 42.92 -7.73 -4.91
CA GLY A 494 41.88 -7.99 -5.90
C GLY A 494 40.53 -7.33 -5.60
N ALA A 495 40.34 -6.73 -4.43
CA ALA A 495 39.05 -6.17 -4.01
C ALA A 495 38.57 -5.03 -4.93
N GLN A 496 39.47 -4.16 -5.41
CA GLN A 496 39.11 -3.06 -6.31
C GLN A 496 38.63 -3.57 -7.66
N GLU A 497 39.35 -4.55 -8.22
CA GLU A 497 38.97 -5.18 -9.48
C GLU A 497 37.65 -5.95 -9.34
N TRP A 498 37.48 -6.67 -8.23
CA TRP A 498 36.24 -7.35 -7.90
C TRP A 498 35.07 -6.36 -7.85
N SER A 499 35.24 -5.24 -7.15
CA SER A 499 34.21 -4.19 -7.06
C SER A 499 33.89 -3.57 -8.41
N ARG A 500 34.89 -3.29 -9.25
CA ARG A 500 34.71 -2.80 -10.63
C ARG A 500 33.90 -3.81 -11.46
N ALA A 501 34.29 -5.08 -11.44
CA ALA A 501 33.59 -6.14 -12.17
C ALA A 501 32.13 -6.26 -11.75
N ARG A 502 31.82 -6.14 -10.45
CA ARG A 502 30.43 -6.17 -9.96
C ARG A 502 29.64 -4.92 -10.35
N ARG A 503 30.28 -3.75 -10.41
CA ARG A 503 29.69 -2.49 -10.85
C ARG A 503 29.36 -2.54 -12.35
N GLU A 504 30.21 -3.14 -13.16
CA GLU A 504 30.09 -3.15 -14.62
C GLU A 504 29.23 -4.29 -15.17
N GLN A 505 29.03 -5.36 -14.39
CA GLN A 505 28.23 -6.53 -14.80
C GLN A 505 26.82 -6.12 -15.25
N ILE A 506 26.43 -6.57 -16.46
CA ILE A 506 25.09 -6.36 -17.02
C ILE A 506 24.17 -7.50 -16.61
N VAL A 507 22.98 -7.14 -16.12
CA VAL A 507 21.93 -8.07 -15.68
C VAL A 507 20.65 -7.74 -16.44
N LYS A 508 19.97 -8.77 -16.98
CA LYS A 508 18.67 -8.61 -17.61
C LYS A 508 17.55 -8.81 -16.59
N LYS A 509 16.66 -7.84 -16.45
CA LYS A 509 15.52 -7.89 -15.54
C LYS A 509 14.30 -7.22 -16.17
N ASP A 510 13.16 -7.91 -16.18
CA ASP A 510 11.88 -7.41 -16.73
C ASP A 510 11.99 -6.83 -18.15
N GLY A 511 12.87 -7.42 -18.98
CA GLY A 511 13.13 -6.96 -20.35
C GLY A 511 14.12 -5.79 -20.47
N ALA A 512 14.54 -5.17 -19.36
CA ALA A 512 15.57 -4.13 -19.32
C ALA A 512 16.96 -4.71 -19.05
N LEU A 513 17.99 -4.07 -19.62
CA LEU A 513 19.38 -4.32 -19.28
C LEU A 513 19.82 -3.31 -18.20
N LEU A 514 20.26 -3.82 -17.05
CA LEU A 514 20.70 -3.04 -15.91
C LEU A 514 22.20 -3.25 -15.69
N ARG A 515 22.93 -2.18 -15.42
CA ARG A 515 24.34 -2.25 -15.01
C ARG A 515 24.45 -2.40 -13.48
N GLY A 516 25.41 -3.18 -13.02
CA GLY A 516 25.67 -3.45 -11.62
C GLY A 516 24.86 -4.64 -11.10
N VAL A 517 25.55 -5.63 -10.54
CA VAL A 517 24.93 -6.84 -9.97
C VAL A 517 24.55 -6.63 -8.51
N LEU A 518 23.41 -7.21 -8.10
CA LEU A 518 22.92 -7.18 -6.72
C LEU A 518 23.20 -8.51 -6.03
N ALA A 519 23.32 -8.48 -4.71
CA ALA A 519 23.32 -9.69 -3.89
C ALA A 519 22.01 -10.46 -4.12
N SER A 520 22.06 -11.79 -4.13
CA SER A 520 20.82 -12.56 -4.02
C SER A 520 20.23 -12.36 -2.61
N THR A 521 18.98 -12.77 -2.40
CA THR A 521 18.36 -12.71 -1.07
C THR A 521 19.24 -13.42 -0.03
N ILE A 522 19.63 -12.70 1.02
CA ILE A 522 20.39 -13.29 2.14
C ILE A 522 19.43 -14.10 3.01
N VAL A 523 19.71 -15.39 3.14
CA VAL A 523 18.91 -16.33 3.94
C VAL A 523 19.70 -16.89 5.13
N GLY A 524 18.98 -17.33 6.17
CA GLY A 524 19.53 -18.19 7.20
C GLY A 524 19.78 -19.60 6.65
N ARG A 525 20.86 -20.26 7.06
CA ARG A 525 21.22 -21.63 6.62
C ARG A 525 20.03 -22.61 6.82
N LYS A 526 19.27 -22.97 5.77
CA LYS A 526 18.62 -24.29 5.56
C LYS A 526 17.74 -24.40 4.27
N GLY A 527 18.02 -25.43 3.45
CA GLY A 527 17.05 -26.21 2.64
C GLY A 527 16.92 -25.94 1.13
N GLY A 528 17.17 -26.95 0.27
CA GLY A 528 16.64 -27.06 -1.12
C GLY A 528 17.45 -26.46 -2.30
N SER A 529 18.29 -27.27 -2.95
CA SER A 529 19.14 -26.95 -4.13
C SER A 529 20.30 -25.96 -3.89
N ARG A 530 21.15 -26.24 -2.88
CA ARG A 530 22.42 -25.54 -2.66
C ARG A 530 23.21 -25.33 -3.95
N GLU A 531 23.18 -26.29 -4.87
CA GLU A 531 23.94 -26.15 -6.12
C GLU A 531 23.45 -25.00 -6.99
N LYS A 532 22.13 -24.87 -7.19
CA LYS A 532 21.57 -23.72 -7.93
C LYS A 532 21.84 -22.41 -7.21
N GLU A 533 21.77 -22.41 -5.88
CA GLU A 533 22.09 -21.23 -5.09
C GLU A 533 23.58 -20.86 -5.18
N ARG A 534 24.48 -21.82 -5.03
CA ARG A 534 25.94 -21.67 -5.19
C ARG A 534 26.28 -21.12 -6.56
N LEU A 535 25.70 -21.69 -7.63
CA LEU A 535 25.87 -21.19 -8.99
C LEU A 535 25.37 -19.75 -9.14
N ARG A 536 24.18 -19.42 -8.60
CA ARG A 536 23.65 -18.05 -8.63
C ARG A 536 24.57 -17.06 -7.94
N TRP A 537 25.13 -17.39 -6.79
CA TRP A 537 26.07 -16.50 -6.08
C TRP A 537 27.45 -16.46 -6.73
N ALA A 538 27.94 -17.57 -7.30
CA ALA A 538 29.20 -17.63 -8.03
C ALA A 538 29.17 -16.74 -9.29
N LEU A 539 28.06 -16.72 -10.03
CA LEU A 539 27.84 -15.78 -11.15
C LEU A 539 27.88 -14.31 -10.72
N LYS A 540 27.67 -14.05 -9.43
CA LYS A 540 27.73 -12.73 -8.79
C LYS A 540 29.07 -12.51 -8.07
N GLY A 541 30.06 -13.37 -8.30
CA GLY A 541 31.42 -13.23 -7.77
C GLY A 541 31.55 -13.52 -6.27
N LEU A 542 30.65 -14.30 -5.69
CA LEU A 542 30.65 -14.61 -4.25
C LEU A 542 30.48 -16.10 -3.98
N SER A 543 31.09 -16.58 -2.90
CA SER A 543 30.81 -17.90 -2.33
C SER A 543 29.86 -17.79 -1.13
N ILE A 544 28.94 -18.76 -1.04
CA ILE A 544 28.01 -18.93 0.08
C ILE A 544 28.40 -20.09 1.00
N ASP A 545 29.60 -20.64 0.84
CA ASP A 545 30.09 -21.77 1.61
C ASP A 545 30.44 -21.34 3.06
N GLY A 546 29.40 -21.16 3.85
CA GLY A 546 29.47 -20.66 5.22
C GLY A 546 29.53 -19.14 5.34
N VAL A 547 29.92 -18.69 6.53
CA VAL A 547 30.09 -17.27 6.86
C VAL A 547 31.55 -17.08 7.27
N ALA A 548 32.24 -16.15 6.61
CA ALA A 548 33.63 -15.84 6.91
C ALA A 548 33.75 -15.13 8.26
N ASP A 549 34.84 -15.39 8.99
CA ASP A 549 35.19 -14.65 10.21
C ASP A 549 35.68 -13.25 9.87
N GLU A 550 36.57 -13.16 8.87
CA GLU A 550 37.23 -11.93 8.46
C GLU A 550 37.07 -11.68 6.96
N ALA A 551 37.40 -10.46 6.55
CA ALA A 551 37.48 -10.09 5.14
C ALA A 551 38.61 -10.89 4.44
N PRO A 552 38.49 -11.15 3.11
CA PRO A 552 39.47 -11.96 2.39
C PRO A 552 40.87 -11.34 2.46
N THR A 553 41.87 -12.19 2.56
CA THR A 553 43.30 -11.82 2.52
C THR A 553 43.92 -12.12 1.17
N ARG A 554 45.14 -11.62 0.95
CA ARG A 554 45.98 -12.02 -0.19
C ARG A 554 46.26 -13.53 -0.18
N ALA A 555 46.56 -14.09 1.00
CA ALA A 555 46.84 -15.52 1.15
C ALA A 555 45.63 -16.40 0.80
N ASP A 556 44.41 -15.99 1.14
CA ASP A 556 43.18 -16.72 0.75
C ASP A 556 43.02 -16.77 -0.77
N ALA A 557 43.29 -15.65 -1.45
CA ALA A 557 43.19 -15.55 -2.90
C ALA A 557 44.27 -16.38 -3.60
N ASP A 558 45.52 -16.31 -3.12
CA ASP A 558 46.64 -17.07 -3.67
C ASP A 558 46.45 -18.59 -3.46
N ALA A 559 45.89 -19.00 -2.33
CA ALA A 559 45.60 -20.41 -2.04
C ALA A 559 44.48 -20.98 -2.92
N ALA A 560 43.50 -20.17 -3.30
CA ALA A 560 42.39 -20.58 -4.15
C ALA A 560 42.71 -20.54 -5.66
N GLY A 561 43.67 -19.69 -6.06
CA GLY A 561 44.10 -19.55 -7.46
C GLY A 561 43.09 -18.84 -8.37
N GLU A 562 43.18 -19.11 -9.67
CA GLU A 562 42.26 -18.56 -10.67
C GLU A 562 40.82 -19.00 -10.38
N GLY A 563 39.93 -18.04 -10.16
CA GLY A 563 38.53 -18.30 -9.79
C GLY A 563 38.20 -18.16 -8.31
N PHE A 564 39.07 -17.54 -7.50
CA PHE A 564 38.77 -17.19 -6.11
C PHE A 564 37.41 -16.46 -5.96
N LEU A 565 36.55 -17.01 -5.10
CA LEU A 565 35.25 -16.42 -4.75
C LEU A 565 35.22 -16.06 -3.26
N PRO A 566 35.23 -14.77 -2.90
CA PRO A 566 35.19 -14.36 -1.50
C PRO A 566 33.86 -14.73 -0.84
N ARG A 567 33.93 -15.04 0.46
CA ARG A 567 32.76 -15.32 1.30
C ARG A 567 32.34 -14.08 2.08
N LEU A 568 31.05 -13.96 2.37
CA LEU A 568 30.54 -12.83 3.14
C LEU A 568 30.78 -13.01 4.65
N THR A 569 31.29 -11.97 5.31
CA THR A 569 31.29 -11.83 6.76
C THR A 569 29.91 -11.44 7.30
N LEU A 570 29.70 -11.51 8.61
CA LEU A 570 28.47 -11.00 9.24
C LEU A 570 28.26 -9.50 8.98
N ARG A 571 29.33 -8.70 9.02
CA ARG A 571 29.27 -7.25 8.76
C ARG A 571 28.85 -6.95 7.32
N MET A 572 29.41 -7.66 6.34
CA MET A 572 29.00 -7.53 4.94
C MET A 572 27.53 -7.92 4.74
N ARG A 573 27.09 -9.04 5.35
CA ARG A 573 25.69 -9.46 5.30
C ARG A 573 24.75 -8.41 5.90
N ALA A 574 25.11 -7.85 7.06
CA ALA A 574 24.33 -6.82 7.75
C ALA A 574 24.19 -5.56 6.89
N ARG A 575 25.29 -5.11 6.25
CA ARG A 575 25.26 -3.94 5.37
C ARG A 575 24.43 -4.17 4.10
N LEU A 576 24.54 -5.35 3.48
CA LEU A 576 23.70 -5.73 2.34
C LEU A 576 22.21 -5.87 2.71
N GLN A 577 21.91 -6.09 3.98
CA GLN A 577 20.55 -6.06 4.53
C GLN A 577 20.08 -4.63 4.86
N GLY A 578 21.00 -3.66 4.87
CA GLY A 578 20.74 -2.27 5.19
C GLY A 578 20.85 -1.91 6.67
N PHE A 579 21.47 -2.72 7.51
CA PHE A 579 21.82 -2.30 8.87
C PHE A 579 22.97 -1.28 8.86
N PRO A 580 23.02 -0.35 9.83
CA PRO A 580 24.19 0.48 10.03
C PRO A 580 25.36 -0.37 10.56
N ASP A 581 26.57 0.02 10.22
CA ASP A 581 27.81 -0.67 10.62
C ASP A 581 28.02 -0.76 12.14
N SER A 582 27.42 0.16 12.89
CA SER A 582 27.43 0.16 14.34
C SER A 582 26.48 -0.86 14.97
N TRP A 583 25.60 -1.50 14.18
CA TRP A 583 24.64 -2.49 14.69
C TRP A 583 25.34 -3.82 14.95
N GLN A 584 25.36 -4.23 16.21
CA GLN A 584 26.02 -5.44 16.67
C GLN A 584 25.04 -6.59 16.80
N PHE A 585 25.48 -7.83 16.61
CA PHE A 585 24.63 -9.01 16.72
C PHE A 585 25.14 -9.93 17.82
N VAL A 586 24.24 -10.38 18.70
CA VAL A 586 24.54 -11.30 19.80
C VAL A 586 24.30 -12.75 19.36
N GLY A 587 25.15 -13.65 19.88
CA GLY A 587 25.09 -15.09 19.65
C GLY A 587 26.18 -15.61 18.70
N GLY A 588 26.21 -16.93 18.50
CA GLY A 588 27.17 -17.54 17.58
C GLY A 588 26.93 -17.16 16.11
N LYS A 589 27.94 -17.39 15.26
CA LYS A 589 27.96 -17.04 13.83
C LYS A 589 26.68 -17.44 13.08
N ASP A 590 26.19 -18.66 13.28
CA ASP A 590 24.95 -19.13 12.63
C ASP A 590 23.70 -18.40 13.14
N SER A 591 23.66 -18.05 14.44
CA SER A 591 22.57 -17.30 15.04
C SER A 591 22.51 -15.87 14.50
N ALA A 592 23.66 -15.21 14.40
CA ALA A 592 23.77 -13.86 13.85
C ALA A 592 23.43 -13.84 12.35
N ALA A 593 23.90 -14.82 11.57
CA ALA A 593 23.59 -14.91 10.15
C ALA A 593 22.09 -15.08 9.88
N ARG A 594 21.41 -15.89 10.70
CA ARG A 594 19.94 -16.07 10.66
C ARG A 594 19.20 -14.80 11.06
N GLN A 595 19.65 -14.13 12.12
CA GLN A 595 19.13 -12.83 12.55
C GLN A 595 19.17 -11.78 11.43
N ILE A 596 20.26 -11.74 10.66
CA ILE A 596 20.42 -10.82 9.53
C ILE A 596 19.50 -11.21 8.36
N GLY A 597 19.52 -12.48 7.93
CA GLY A 597 18.75 -12.93 6.76
C GLY A 597 17.23 -12.81 6.94
N ASN A 598 16.75 -13.02 8.16
CA ASN A 598 15.32 -12.93 8.50
C ASN A 598 14.84 -11.49 8.72
N ALA A 599 15.74 -10.51 8.86
CA ALA A 599 15.34 -9.15 9.15
C ALA A 599 14.58 -8.49 7.99
N VAL A 600 13.63 -7.62 8.32
CA VAL A 600 13.12 -6.63 7.36
C VAL A 600 14.20 -5.56 7.15
N PRO A 601 14.53 -5.19 5.91
CA PRO A 601 15.51 -4.13 5.65
C PRO A 601 15.06 -2.81 6.31
N PRO A 602 15.91 -2.15 7.13
CA PRO A 602 15.52 -0.96 7.87
C PRO A 602 14.96 0.17 7.00
N VAL A 603 15.48 0.36 5.80
CA VAL A 603 15.00 1.42 4.89
C VAL A 603 13.56 1.21 4.41
N ILE A 604 13.12 -0.05 4.27
CA ILE A 604 11.73 -0.36 3.90
C ILE A 604 10.80 -0.05 5.06
N ALA A 605 11.19 -0.43 6.26
CA ALA A 605 10.43 -0.10 7.47
C ALA A 605 10.38 1.41 7.70
N GLN A 606 11.47 2.14 7.42
CA GLN A 606 11.49 3.60 7.49
C GLN A 606 10.55 4.24 6.45
N ALA A 607 10.63 3.83 5.18
CA ALA A 607 9.76 4.37 4.12
C ALA A 607 8.28 4.14 4.42
N MET A 608 7.92 2.94 4.87
CA MET A 608 6.54 2.62 5.26
C MET A 608 6.14 3.33 6.56
N GLY A 609 7.05 3.44 7.52
CA GLY A 609 6.85 4.22 8.74
C GLY A 609 6.49 5.67 8.41
N LEU A 610 7.24 6.33 7.52
CA LEU A 610 6.95 7.69 7.07
C LEU A 610 5.59 7.80 6.39
N ALA A 611 5.21 6.82 5.56
CA ALA A 611 3.90 6.79 4.91
C ALA A 611 2.74 6.66 5.90
N ILE A 612 2.90 5.80 6.91
CA ILE A 612 1.92 5.62 7.98
C ILE A 612 1.87 6.86 8.88
N HIS A 613 3.03 7.42 9.25
CA HIS A 613 3.13 8.65 10.03
C HIS A 613 2.41 9.81 9.31
N ALA A 614 2.70 10.00 8.01
CA ALA A 614 2.04 10.97 7.16
C ALA A 614 0.51 10.84 7.18
N ALA A 615 0.01 9.60 7.14
CA ALA A 615 -1.42 9.33 7.17
C ALA A 615 -2.06 9.52 8.56
N LEU A 616 -1.31 9.30 9.65
CA LEU A 616 -1.81 9.42 11.02
C LEU A 616 -1.83 10.87 11.52
N ASP A 617 -0.77 11.62 11.23
CA ASP A 617 -0.62 13.01 11.67
C ASP A 617 -0.86 14.03 10.54
N GLU A 618 -1.34 13.58 9.36
CA GLU A 618 -1.68 14.43 8.20
C GLU A 618 -0.53 15.33 7.72
N VAL A 619 0.71 14.81 7.73
CA VAL A 619 1.93 15.49 7.24
C VAL A 619 2.38 14.96 5.88
N VAL A 620 3.25 15.72 5.20
CA VAL A 620 3.93 15.28 3.97
C VAL A 620 5.42 15.32 4.20
N PHE A 621 6.12 14.23 3.88
CA PHE A 621 7.58 14.12 4.00
C PHE A 621 8.29 14.23 2.64
N ASP A 622 9.47 14.84 2.64
CA ASP A 622 10.44 14.70 1.54
C ASP A 622 11.14 13.35 1.69
N TYR A 623 10.58 12.31 1.06
CA TYR A 623 11.16 10.96 1.12
C TYR A 623 12.60 10.89 0.62
N ALA A 624 12.98 11.72 -0.36
CA ALA A 624 14.34 11.71 -0.86
C ALA A 624 15.31 12.09 0.26
N ARG A 625 15.03 13.18 0.97
CA ARG A 625 15.86 13.64 2.09
C ARG A 625 15.75 12.77 3.33
N MET A 626 14.56 12.26 3.65
CA MET A 626 14.33 11.47 4.85
C MET A 626 14.97 10.07 4.78
N LEU A 627 15.08 9.48 3.57
CA LEU A 627 15.64 8.13 3.37
C LEU A 627 17.13 8.13 2.99
N LEU A 628 17.69 9.25 2.55
CA LEU A 628 19.10 9.35 2.17
C LEU A 628 20.00 9.12 3.39
N ARG A 629 20.84 8.07 3.33
CA ARG A 629 21.87 7.83 4.35
C ARG A 629 23.08 8.73 4.12
N PRO A 630 23.81 9.13 5.16
CA PRO A 630 25.02 9.95 5.04
C PRO A 630 26.06 9.39 4.06
N HIS A 631 26.17 8.06 3.90
CA HIS A 631 27.15 7.41 3.02
C HIS A 631 26.67 7.26 1.57
N GLN A 632 25.41 7.60 1.27
CA GLN A 632 24.82 7.57 -0.07
C GLN A 632 24.85 8.94 -0.75
N ALA A 633 24.96 10.04 0.02
CA ALA A 633 24.98 11.41 -0.51
C ALA A 633 26.12 11.67 -1.52
N GLU A 634 27.24 10.95 -1.43
CA GLU A 634 28.41 11.13 -2.30
C GLU A 634 28.44 10.19 -3.53
N ARG A 635 27.51 9.22 -3.65
CA ARG A 635 27.62 8.13 -4.64
C ARG A 635 26.50 8.03 -5.68
N VAL A 636 25.49 8.91 -5.62
CA VAL A 636 24.30 8.85 -6.51
C VAL A 636 24.57 9.61 -7.82
N GLU A 637 25.40 9.04 -8.69
CA GLU A 637 25.48 9.43 -10.11
C GLU A 637 25.68 8.19 -10.98
N ALA A 638 24.72 7.27 -11.00
CA ALA A 638 24.64 6.26 -12.05
C ALA A 638 23.31 6.41 -12.79
N PRO A 639 23.29 7.12 -13.94
CA PRO A 639 22.08 7.20 -14.75
C PRO A 639 21.73 5.81 -15.31
N ARG A 640 20.43 5.51 -15.31
CA ARG A 640 19.88 4.39 -16.08
C ARG A 640 20.04 4.71 -17.56
N THR A 641 21.07 4.16 -18.22
CA THR A 641 21.06 4.11 -19.68
C THR A 641 20.18 2.95 -20.10
N ALA A 642 18.92 3.24 -20.41
CA ALA A 642 18.11 2.30 -21.16
C ALA A 642 18.75 2.16 -22.55
N MET A 643 19.57 1.12 -22.74
CA MET A 643 19.96 0.74 -24.09
C MET A 643 18.76 0.07 -24.73
N GLU A 644 18.31 0.59 -25.88
CA GLU A 644 17.36 -0.13 -26.73
C GLU A 644 17.88 -1.54 -26.96
N ALA A 645 16.99 -2.53 -26.84
CA ALA A 645 17.34 -3.89 -27.19
C ALA A 645 17.90 -3.87 -28.61
N PRO A 646 19.11 -4.45 -28.86
CA PRO A 646 19.67 -4.45 -30.19
C PRO A 646 18.64 -5.06 -31.15
N LEU A 647 18.42 -4.38 -32.28
CA LEU A 647 17.62 -4.91 -33.38
C LEU A 647 18.14 -6.31 -33.68
N LEU A 648 17.31 -7.32 -33.45
CA LEU A 648 17.60 -8.68 -33.89
C LEU A 648 17.60 -8.65 -35.42
N SER A 649 18.78 -8.49 -36.01
CA SER A 649 18.99 -8.81 -37.41
C SER A 649 18.66 -10.29 -37.58
N PRO A 650 17.73 -10.67 -38.48
CA PRO A 650 17.46 -12.06 -38.75
C PRO A 650 18.73 -12.66 -39.36
N VAL A 651 19.44 -13.48 -38.59
CA VAL A 651 20.47 -14.37 -39.14
C VAL A 651 19.74 -15.30 -40.10
N GLY A 652 20.13 -15.20 -41.36
CA GLY A 652 19.51 -15.89 -42.48
C GLY A 652 19.42 -17.39 -42.23
N LEU A 653 18.19 -17.89 -42.25
CA LEU A 653 17.92 -19.28 -42.61
C LEU A 653 17.97 -19.35 -44.14
N VAL A 654 19.15 -19.63 -44.67
CA VAL A 654 19.31 -20.27 -45.97
C VAL A 654 20.27 -21.42 -45.72
N GLY A 655 19.77 -22.65 -45.88
CA GLY A 655 20.54 -23.86 -45.66
C GLY A 655 21.57 -24.08 -46.75
N GLU A 656 22.59 -24.85 -46.40
CA GLU A 656 23.17 -25.86 -47.30
C GLU A 656 23.98 -26.85 -46.46
N ASP A 657 23.84 -28.12 -46.83
CA ASP A 657 24.48 -29.30 -46.27
C ASP A 657 25.99 -29.15 -46.15
N ARG A 658 26.55 -29.67 -45.04
CA ARG A 658 27.81 -30.42 -44.98
C ARG A 658 28.05 -30.96 -43.57
N HIS A 659 27.94 -32.28 -43.44
CA HIS A 659 28.56 -33.03 -42.34
C HIS A 659 30.07 -32.73 -42.27
N PRO A 660 30.65 -32.76 -41.05
CA PRO A 660 31.66 -33.78 -40.83
C PRO A 660 31.55 -34.49 -39.47
N THR A 661 31.75 -35.79 -39.56
CA THR A 661 32.14 -36.77 -38.55
C THR A 661 33.43 -36.40 -37.81
N VAL A 662 33.45 -36.51 -36.48
CA VAL A 662 34.64 -36.84 -35.65
C VAL A 662 34.12 -37.50 -34.35
N THR A 663 34.00 -38.83 -34.30
CA THR A 663 34.85 -39.80 -33.56
C THR A 663 35.19 -39.44 -32.11
N PHE A 664 34.61 -40.20 -31.18
CA PHE A 664 35.13 -40.44 -29.84
C PHE A 664 36.38 -41.32 -29.94
N ALA A 665 37.42 -40.96 -29.22
CA ALA A 665 38.53 -41.85 -28.88
C ALA A 665 38.81 -41.72 -27.38
N GLU A 666 38.99 -42.88 -26.77
CA GLU A 666 39.23 -43.14 -25.36
C GLU A 666 40.58 -42.56 -24.88
N ALA A 667 40.55 -41.86 -23.75
CA ALA A 667 41.46 -41.99 -22.59
C ALA A 667 41.07 -40.96 -21.52
#